data_AF-A0AAT9TQJ5-F1
#
_entry.id   AF-A0AAT9TQJ5-F1
#
_cell.length_a   1.000
_cell.length_b   1.000
_cell.length_c   1.000
_cell.angle_alpha   90.00
_cell.angle_beta   90.00
_cell.angle_gamma   90.00
#
_symmetry.space_group_name_H-M   'P 1'
#
loop_
_entity.id
_entity.type
_entity.pdbx_description
1 polymer ?
#
loop_
_entity_poly.entity_id
_entity_poly.type
_entity_poly.pdbx_seq_one_letter_code
_entity_poly.pdbx_strand_id
1 'polypeptide(L)'
;MTTGVDSERPGTGAGARSEALQGGPEAAREDFEDFEDFEVFRDDWGIPHLRAADALALARAQGHVTALDRAWQLETERHRLLGTSASGLGAEAVDWDRFVRRARIADTARRCFDRLAPETAAWVRAYVDGVNDGLAGGAARAPEFAAVGLAPGRWEPWTPLGVWLSTHILFAGFPTKLWREEVARRLGDDRMTLFATDGPGTAGSNGWLLTGARTATGAPLLAGDPHRFIEAPGVYQQIRLACPEFDVVGLAVPGIPGIAHFGHSGGVAWAITNAMADYQDLYRERLRRTPDGGVEALGPDGWRRAHAHTETIEVAGADPETVEVIETDRGPLIIGGPDGCPGGGVDGGPGGGHGGGPDADASAEGLSISLRHPPRVTGELGFDVLPALLRARTVADLDAALDRWVEPVNVVLAADTAGGALHRVAGHVPVRPYANRLRVVPAEDPTYAWREGRAAPLPRTEAVGPDGIAVMANERGLAAPLGVEFAPRHRARRIRELLAARTDWSPAALAAVHTDTLLASSRPLLSLLARSPGLGPAARRLRDRLLRWDRHMDAHSTDATLYARLRTDVVHRLAGHPALKGVTGAADPWRSAAHPALFRPWLAAVPRIGYALESLLTVGLLTYEDRLALVAASAEAVAAAAEETPPGPWGEQHRLSPWQALPDLTPDDEEARPGLAGDHDCVLSTSAVPGVTDLFARGPAARYVWDLARREDSRWVVPFGASGVPGSAHHRDQTPLWARGALIPVVTDWNLLHPTTRHPEEPPAMTAAANTAAATANIAAADPTAADPTVPALRAAVHEQKVEGFGTVRLVPVDPEADADLLHGWVTEERARFWGMGGHTREQVRDIYEFVGSLPTHHAYLALRDGVPAALFQTYEPDADPVGECYDVRPGDFGVHLLIAPAEGEGAVRGHTEALLAAFIGFVFGDPARLRVVAEPDARNEKALARMVRAGFELGPEIVKPEKTARLAFLTREAALRLA
;
A
#
# COMPACT_ATOMS: atom_id res chain seq x y z
N MET A 1 -48.39 29.09 23.82
CA MET A 1 -49.09 29.91 24.84
C MET A 1 -49.89 28.96 25.74
N THR A 2 -50.12 29.36 26.99
CA THR A 2 -51.18 28.93 27.96
C THR A 2 -52.29 28.00 27.42
N THR A 3 -52.81 26.96 28.11
CA THR A 3 -52.80 26.48 29.53
C THR A 3 -53.37 25.03 29.52
N GLY A 4 -53.44 24.16 30.55
CA GLY A 4 -53.22 24.24 32.00
C GLY A 4 -54.53 24.17 32.82
N VAL A 5 -54.71 23.38 33.90
CA VAL A 5 -53.92 22.24 34.45
C VAL A 5 -54.70 21.53 35.62
N ASP A 6 -54.33 20.28 35.97
CA ASP A 6 -54.55 19.55 37.26
C ASP A 6 -55.92 19.02 37.80
N SER A 7 -55.77 18.03 38.72
CA SER A 7 -56.62 17.67 39.90
C SER A 7 -57.94 16.87 39.70
N GLU A 8 -58.38 15.95 40.59
CA GLU A 8 -57.74 15.27 41.76
C GLU A 8 -58.45 13.92 42.15
N ARG A 9 -58.03 13.27 43.25
CA ARG A 9 -58.59 12.03 43.88
C ARG A 9 -59.70 12.39 44.94
N PRO A 10 -60.17 11.56 45.94
CA PRO A 10 -59.92 10.15 46.32
C PRO A 10 -61.08 9.27 46.91
N GLY A 11 -60.90 7.93 46.92
CA GLY A 11 -61.44 6.95 47.92
C GLY A 11 -62.97 6.73 48.04
N THR A 12 -63.58 5.73 48.72
CA THR A 12 -63.27 4.37 49.27
C THR A 12 -64.64 3.64 49.47
N GLY A 13 -64.84 2.34 49.78
CA GLY A 13 -63.99 1.15 50.00
C GLY A 13 -64.79 -0.01 50.67
N ALA A 14 -64.10 -1.11 51.04
CA ALA A 14 -64.51 -2.23 51.94
C ALA A 14 -65.55 -3.32 51.51
N GLY A 15 -65.05 -4.57 51.45
CA GLY A 15 -65.77 -5.81 51.85
C GLY A 15 -66.23 -6.79 50.76
N ALA A 16 -66.24 -8.14 50.95
CA ALA A 16 -65.57 -8.97 51.97
C ALA A 16 -65.62 -10.49 51.59
N ARG A 17 -64.59 -11.26 52.01
CA ARG A 17 -64.48 -12.75 52.01
C ARG A 17 -64.43 -13.46 50.64
N SER A 18 -63.98 -14.72 50.51
CA SER A 18 -62.87 -15.49 51.12
C SER A 18 -63.06 -16.99 50.80
N GLU A 19 -62.25 -17.57 49.92
CA GLU A 19 -61.70 -18.94 50.04
C GLU A 19 -60.61 -19.15 48.97
N ALA A 20 -59.76 -20.16 49.13
CA ALA A 20 -58.44 -20.21 48.49
C ALA A 20 -58.21 -21.49 47.68
N LEU A 21 -57.38 -21.38 46.63
CA LEU A 21 -56.60 -22.47 46.05
C LEU A 21 -55.36 -21.91 45.32
N GLN A 22 -54.43 -22.78 44.94
CA GLN A 22 -53.04 -22.41 44.63
C GLN A 22 -52.84 -21.94 43.18
N GLY A 23 -51.97 -20.94 43.00
CA GLY A 23 -51.47 -20.48 41.71
C GLY A 23 -50.47 -19.34 41.92
N GLY A 24 -49.17 -19.60 41.70
CA GLY A 24 -48.15 -18.55 41.66
C GLY A 24 -48.21 -17.80 40.33
N PRO A 25 -47.89 -16.50 40.28
CA PRO A 25 -48.02 -15.72 39.06
C PRO A 25 -46.99 -16.15 38.02
N GLU A 26 -47.46 -16.48 36.82
CA GLU A 26 -46.62 -16.47 35.63
C GLU A 26 -46.20 -15.02 35.36
N ALA A 27 -44.91 -14.72 35.52
CA ALA A 27 -44.34 -13.53 34.90
C ALA A 27 -44.41 -13.75 33.39
N ALA A 28 -44.89 -12.75 32.65
CA ALA A 28 -45.02 -12.83 31.21
C ALA A 28 -43.66 -13.16 30.59
N ARG A 29 -43.61 -14.28 29.84
CA ARG A 29 -42.59 -14.46 28.82
C ARG A 29 -42.98 -13.53 27.68
N GLU A 30 -42.13 -12.57 27.38
CA GLU A 30 -42.14 -11.96 26.05
C GLU A 30 -41.54 -13.00 25.09
N ASP A 31 -42.29 -13.35 24.05
CA ASP A 31 -41.91 -14.40 23.11
C ASP A 31 -40.77 -13.88 22.21
N PHE A 32 -39.54 -14.25 22.55
CA PHE A 32 -38.42 -14.22 21.61
C PHE A 32 -38.62 -15.37 20.62
N GLU A 33 -38.69 -15.07 19.32
CA GLU A 33 -38.80 -16.09 18.28
C GLU A 33 -37.54 -16.98 18.28
N ASP A 34 -37.72 -18.30 18.39
CA ASP A 34 -36.61 -19.27 18.30
C ASP A 34 -36.08 -19.32 16.86
N PHE A 35 -34.94 -18.69 16.60
CA PHE A 35 -34.24 -18.74 15.32
C PHE A 35 -33.55 -20.10 15.11
N GLU A 36 -34.29 -21.12 14.66
CA GLU A 36 -33.76 -22.48 14.37
C GLU A 36 -32.78 -22.55 13.16
N ASP A 37 -32.49 -21.42 12.49
CA ASP A 37 -31.80 -21.36 11.19
C ASP A 37 -30.31 -21.76 11.20
N PHE A 38 -29.60 -21.65 12.34
CA PHE A 38 -28.14 -21.84 12.40
C PHE A 38 -27.59 -22.30 13.76
N GLU A 39 -26.42 -22.94 13.73
CA GLU A 39 -25.63 -23.35 14.91
C GLU A 39 -24.40 -22.44 15.08
N VAL A 40 -24.06 -22.14 16.33
CA VAL A 40 -22.84 -21.40 16.72
C VAL A 40 -21.99 -22.29 17.62
N PHE A 41 -20.70 -22.41 17.30
CA PHE A 41 -19.67 -23.08 18.11
C PHE A 41 -18.50 -22.12 18.36
N ARG A 42 -17.68 -22.37 19.38
CA ARG A 42 -16.42 -21.65 19.64
C ARG A 42 -15.29 -22.58 20.05
N ASP A 43 -14.06 -22.22 19.72
CA ASP A 43 -12.87 -22.90 20.25
C ASP A 43 -12.43 -22.34 21.62
N ASP A 44 -11.32 -22.85 22.17
CA ASP A 44 -10.73 -22.39 23.44
C ASP A 44 -10.27 -20.92 23.42
N TRP A 45 -10.20 -20.27 22.25
CA TRP A 45 -9.86 -18.85 22.06
C TRP A 45 -11.08 -17.98 21.78
N GLY A 46 -12.29 -18.55 21.95
CA GLY A 46 -13.56 -17.89 21.71
C GLY A 46 -13.83 -17.61 20.23
N ILE A 47 -13.04 -18.18 19.30
CA ILE A 47 -13.18 -17.93 17.87
C ILE A 47 -14.48 -18.57 17.37
N PRO A 48 -15.37 -17.84 16.68
CA PRO A 48 -16.64 -18.40 16.21
C PRO A 48 -16.48 -19.35 15.02
N HIS A 49 -17.15 -20.49 15.11
CA HIS A 49 -17.33 -21.45 14.02
C HIS A 49 -18.82 -21.66 13.79
N LEU A 50 -19.32 -21.23 12.63
CA LEU A 50 -20.74 -21.13 12.34
C LEU A 50 -21.17 -22.21 11.34
N ARG A 51 -22.31 -22.85 11.58
CA ARG A 51 -22.92 -23.79 10.65
C ARG A 51 -24.37 -23.42 10.36
N ALA A 52 -24.81 -23.51 9.11
CA ALA A 52 -26.22 -23.35 8.75
C ALA A 52 -26.62 -24.24 7.55
N ALA A 53 -27.92 -24.32 7.28
CA ALA A 53 -28.47 -25.14 6.19
C ALA A 53 -28.11 -24.61 4.78
N ASP A 54 -27.91 -23.29 4.64
CA ASP A 54 -27.57 -22.63 3.37
C ASP A 54 -26.71 -21.37 3.59
N ALA A 55 -26.25 -20.74 2.50
CA ALA A 55 -25.40 -19.55 2.55
C ALA A 55 -26.07 -18.25 3.03
N LEU A 56 -27.41 -18.14 3.04
CA LEU A 56 -28.14 -16.98 3.55
C LEU A 56 -28.29 -17.06 5.07
N ALA A 57 -28.74 -18.21 5.58
CA ALA A 57 -28.79 -18.49 7.01
C ALA A 57 -27.39 -18.35 7.66
N LEU A 58 -26.34 -18.81 6.96
CA LEU A 58 -24.95 -18.65 7.40
C LEU A 58 -24.47 -17.19 7.39
N ALA A 59 -24.93 -16.37 6.43
CA ALA A 59 -24.65 -14.93 6.42
C ALA A 59 -25.31 -14.22 7.60
N ARG A 60 -26.56 -14.58 7.93
CA ARG A 60 -27.27 -14.09 9.12
C ARG A 60 -26.55 -14.48 10.41
N ALA A 61 -26.12 -15.74 10.53
CA ALA A 61 -25.30 -16.21 11.63
C ALA A 61 -24.02 -15.38 11.80
N GLN A 62 -23.32 -15.08 10.69
CA GLN A 62 -22.11 -14.26 10.70
C GLN A 62 -22.38 -12.84 11.18
N GLY A 63 -23.44 -12.19 10.68
CA GLY A 63 -23.84 -10.85 11.10
C GLY A 63 -24.17 -10.81 12.59
N HIS A 64 -24.95 -11.77 13.07
CA HIS A 64 -25.38 -11.89 14.46
C HIS A 64 -24.20 -12.07 15.41
N VAL A 65 -23.28 -13.00 15.12
CA VAL A 65 -22.12 -13.26 15.98
C VAL A 65 -21.09 -12.13 15.91
N THR A 66 -20.89 -11.51 14.75
CA THR A 66 -20.10 -10.26 14.65
C THR A 66 -20.70 -9.15 15.51
N ALA A 67 -22.03 -8.98 15.52
CA ALA A 67 -22.69 -7.98 16.36
C ALA A 67 -22.60 -8.29 17.85
N LEU A 68 -22.72 -9.55 18.26
CA LEU A 68 -22.51 -9.96 19.65
C LEU A 68 -21.06 -9.77 20.13
N ASP A 69 -20.06 -10.00 19.27
CA ASP A 69 -18.65 -9.90 19.66
C ASP A 69 -18.09 -8.48 19.53
N ARG A 70 -18.60 -7.68 18.56
CA ARG A 70 -17.98 -6.43 18.08
C ARG A 70 -18.94 -5.24 18.00
N ALA A 71 -20.07 -5.23 18.74
CA ALA A 71 -21.10 -4.18 18.68
C ALA A 71 -20.56 -2.73 18.62
N TRP A 72 -19.64 -2.36 19.51
CA TRP A 72 -19.09 -1.00 19.54
C TRP A 72 -18.23 -0.66 18.30
N GLN A 73 -17.49 -1.63 17.78
CA GLN A 73 -16.73 -1.49 16.52
C GLN A 73 -17.67 -1.33 15.32
N LEU A 74 -18.77 -2.10 15.27
CA LEU A 74 -19.81 -1.94 14.26
C LEU A 74 -20.46 -0.56 14.32
N GLU A 75 -20.83 -0.09 15.50
CA GLU A 75 -21.47 1.22 15.66
C GLU A 75 -20.51 2.38 15.33
N THR A 76 -19.24 2.25 15.70
CA THR A 76 -18.17 3.17 15.32
C THR A 76 -18.06 3.27 13.80
N GLU A 77 -18.00 2.15 13.07
CA GLU A 77 -17.96 2.17 11.60
C GLU A 77 -19.28 2.69 10.99
N ARG A 78 -20.45 2.40 11.58
CA ARG A 78 -21.73 2.97 11.16
C ARG A 78 -21.73 4.49 11.25
N HIS A 79 -21.17 5.06 12.33
CA HIS A 79 -21.01 6.51 12.45
C HIS A 79 -19.97 7.08 11.47
N ARG A 80 -18.83 6.39 11.29
CA ARG A 80 -17.75 6.81 10.37
C ARG A 80 -18.17 6.82 8.91
N LEU A 81 -18.97 5.88 8.42
CA LEU A 81 -19.43 5.87 7.02
C LEU A 81 -20.58 6.86 6.74
N LEU A 82 -21.35 7.22 7.77
CA LEU A 82 -22.45 8.19 7.69
C LEU A 82 -21.99 9.65 7.85
N GLY A 83 -20.83 9.86 8.47
CA GLY A 83 -20.38 11.19 8.88
C GLY A 83 -21.17 11.72 10.07
N THR A 84 -21.33 10.89 11.10
CA THR A 84 -22.02 11.23 12.37
C THR A 84 -21.19 10.91 13.61
N SER A 85 -19.89 10.64 13.44
CA SER A 85 -18.94 10.32 14.50
C SER A 85 -18.84 11.44 15.54
N ALA A 86 -18.86 12.70 15.12
CA ALA A 86 -18.77 13.88 15.97
C ALA A 86 -19.94 14.01 16.97
N SER A 87 -21.11 13.43 16.66
CA SER A 87 -22.28 13.47 17.55
C SER A 87 -22.10 12.66 18.85
N GLY A 88 -21.13 11.73 18.89
CA GLY A 88 -20.73 11.00 20.09
C GLY A 88 -19.27 11.24 20.52
N LEU A 89 -18.36 11.50 19.57
CA LEU A 89 -16.92 11.66 19.82
C LEU A 89 -16.45 13.13 19.86
N GLY A 90 -17.34 14.09 19.60
CA GLY A 90 -17.06 15.52 19.68
C GLY A 90 -16.18 16.06 18.56
N ALA A 91 -15.55 17.22 18.82
CA ALA A 91 -14.94 18.08 17.81
C ALA A 91 -13.81 17.41 16.99
N GLU A 92 -13.04 16.49 17.56
CA GLU A 92 -11.92 15.84 16.85
C GLU A 92 -12.36 14.99 15.66
N ALA A 93 -13.60 14.49 15.67
CA ALA A 93 -14.14 13.66 14.61
C ALA A 93 -14.79 14.45 13.45
N VAL A 94 -14.98 15.77 13.61
CA VAL A 94 -15.71 16.60 12.63
C VAL A 94 -15.01 16.64 11.28
N ASP A 95 -13.67 16.67 11.24
CA ASP A 95 -12.92 16.66 9.97
C ASP A 95 -13.11 15.36 9.17
N TRP A 96 -13.33 14.23 9.84
CA TRP A 96 -13.69 12.96 9.18
C TRP A 96 -15.14 12.99 8.67
N ASP A 97 -16.08 13.42 9.52
CA ASP A 97 -17.50 13.50 9.16
C ASP A 97 -17.75 14.44 7.97
N ARG A 98 -17.06 15.59 7.96
CA ARG A 98 -17.09 16.55 6.85
C ARG A 98 -16.52 15.94 5.57
N PHE A 99 -15.45 15.14 5.67
CA PHE A 99 -14.86 14.46 4.51
C PHE A 99 -15.79 13.38 3.92
N VAL A 100 -16.33 12.45 4.71
CA VAL A 100 -17.13 11.34 4.17
C VAL A 100 -18.46 11.78 3.55
N ARG A 101 -19.07 12.85 4.08
CA ARG A 101 -20.25 13.50 3.49
C ARG A 101 -19.90 14.16 2.16
N ARG A 102 -18.85 14.98 2.14
CA ARG A 102 -18.37 15.65 0.92
C ARG A 102 -17.94 14.66 -0.16
N ALA A 103 -17.25 13.58 0.22
CA ALA A 103 -16.87 12.46 -0.64
C ALA A 103 -18.05 11.55 -1.06
N ARG A 104 -19.27 11.81 -0.54
CA ARG A 104 -20.50 11.05 -0.83
C ARG A 104 -20.34 9.54 -0.58
N ILE A 105 -19.72 9.13 0.52
CA ILE A 105 -19.42 7.70 0.82
C ILE A 105 -20.71 6.87 0.93
N ALA A 106 -21.63 7.22 1.83
CA ALA A 106 -22.91 6.52 2.02
C ALA A 106 -23.78 6.49 0.75
N ASP A 107 -23.75 7.57 -0.03
CA ASP A 107 -24.44 7.69 -1.32
C ASP A 107 -23.81 6.81 -2.41
N THR A 108 -22.48 6.68 -2.42
CA THR A 108 -21.76 5.74 -3.29
C THR A 108 -22.11 4.30 -2.92
N ALA A 109 -22.10 3.96 -1.63
CA ALA A 109 -22.46 2.64 -1.14
C ALA A 109 -23.89 2.21 -1.52
N ARG A 110 -24.88 3.10 -1.37
CA ARG A 110 -26.27 2.86 -1.84
C ARG A 110 -26.30 2.49 -3.32
N ARG A 111 -25.77 3.37 -4.18
CA ARG A 111 -25.72 3.17 -5.65
C ARG A 111 -24.94 1.91 -6.08
N CYS A 112 -24.06 1.39 -5.24
CA CYS A 112 -23.36 0.12 -5.46
C CYS A 112 -24.21 -1.08 -5.02
N PHE A 113 -24.91 -0.98 -3.88
CA PHE A 113 -25.85 -2.00 -3.42
C PHE A 113 -27.01 -2.19 -4.41
N ASP A 114 -27.56 -1.08 -4.92
CA ASP A 114 -28.65 -1.05 -5.90
C ASP A 114 -28.28 -1.64 -7.27
N ARG A 115 -26.99 -1.95 -7.50
CA ARG A 115 -26.43 -2.58 -8.71
C ARG A 115 -25.95 -4.02 -8.52
N LEU A 116 -25.96 -4.56 -7.31
CA LEU A 116 -25.53 -5.94 -7.06
C LEU A 116 -26.43 -6.95 -7.79
N ALA A 117 -25.88 -8.13 -8.08
CA ALA A 117 -26.71 -9.26 -8.49
C ALA A 117 -27.78 -9.55 -7.40
N PRO A 118 -29.04 -9.90 -7.75
CA PRO A 118 -30.11 -10.12 -6.77
C PRO A 118 -29.75 -11.11 -5.65
N GLU A 119 -28.97 -12.14 -5.99
CA GLU A 119 -28.47 -13.18 -5.09
C GLU A 119 -27.46 -12.60 -4.09
N THR A 120 -26.50 -11.80 -4.56
CA THR A 120 -25.54 -11.08 -3.70
C THR A 120 -26.26 -10.05 -2.82
N ALA A 121 -27.23 -9.32 -3.36
CA ALA A 121 -28.03 -8.35 -2.61
C ALA A 121 -28.84 -9.03 -1.49
N ALA A 122 -29.37 -10.23 -1.73
CA ALA A 122 -30.04 -11.04 -0.70
C ALA A 122 -29.05 -11.56 0.36
N TRP A 123 -27.86 -12.00 -0.04
CA TRP A 123 -26.81 -12.46 0.86
C TRP A 123 -26.26 -11.35 1.77
N VAL A 124 -26.04 -10.15 1.23
CA VAL A 124 -25.66 -8.96 2.01
C VAL A 124 -26.79 -8.52 2.95
N ARG A 125 -28.06 -8.61 2.54
CA ARG A 125 -29.22 -8.37 3.43
C ARG A 125 -29.21 -9.33 4.61
N ALA A 126 -29.12 -10.64 4.37
CA ALA A 126 -29.14 -11.64 5.44
C ALA A 126 -28.08 -11.37 6.52
N TYR A 127 -26.87 -10.97 6.13
CA TYR A 127 -25.84 -10.50 7.07
C TYR A 127 -26.26 -9.25 7.85
N VAL A 128 -26.83 -8.23 7.19
CA VAL A 128 -27.31 -7.00 7.84
C VAL A 128 -28.48 -7.26 8.79
N ASP A 129 -29.40 -8.16 8.42
CA ASP A 129 -30.51 -8.58 9.25
C ASP A 129 -29.97 -9.26 10.52
N GLY A 130 -29.01 -10.18 10.37
CA GLY A 130 -28.30 -10.80 11.50
C GLY A 130 -27.56 -9.79 12.38
N VAL A 131 -26.89 -8.78 11.81
CA VAL A 131 -26.30 -7.68 12.58
C VAL A 131 -27.37 -6.98 13.40
N ASN A 132 -28.49 -6.59 12.79
CA ASN A 132 -29.60 -5.92 13.48
C ASN A 132 -30.17 -6.78 14.62
N ASP A 133 -30.34 -8.10 14.41
CA ASP A 133 -30.81 -9.04 15.43
C ASP A 133 -29.84 -9.09 16.65
N GLY A 134 -28.53 -9.10 16.40
CA GLY A 134 -27.50 -9.24 17.45
C GLY A 134 -27.11 -7.94 18.15
N LEU A 135 -27.27 -6.77 17.50
CA LEU A 135 -26.62 -5.53 17.93
C LEU A 135 -27.09 -5.03 19.30
N ALA A 136 -28.36 -5.23 19.66
CA ALA A 136 -28.87 -4.88 20.98
C ALA A 136 -28.25 -5.73 22.11
N GLY A 137 -28.13 -7.06 21.90
CA GLY A 137 -27.49 -7.99 22.85
C GLY A 137 -25.95 -7.90 22.89
N GLY A 138 -25.35 -7.30 21.86
CA GLY A 138 -23.97 -6.85 21.86
C GLY A 138 -23.77 -5.55 22.66
N ALA A 139 -24.54 -4.50 22.32
CA ALA A 139 -24.46 -3.19 22.97
C ALA A 139 -24.72 -3.25 24.47
N ALA A 140 -25.67 -4.09 24.93
CA ALA A 140 -25.96 -4.30 26.35
C ALA A 140 -24.78 -4.86 27.18
N ARG A 141 -23.70 -5.32 26.52
CA ARG A 141 -22.46 -5.80 27.17
C ARG A 141 -21.24 -4.91 26.89
N ALA A 142 -21.37 -3.90 26.02
CA ALA A 142 -20.30 -3.00 25.62
C ALA A 142 -20.42 -1.67 26.40
N PRO A 143 -19.61 -1.42 27.44
CA PRO A 143 -19.72 -0.23 28.30
C PRO A 143 -19.55 1.09 27.54
N GLU A 144 -18.94 1.07 26.36
CA GLU A 144 -18.74 2.23 25.49
C GLU A 144 -20.05 2.93 25.12
N PHE A 145 -21.12 2.17 24.83
CA PHE A 145 -22.44 2.74 24.55
C PHE A 145 -22.98 3.56 25.72
N ALA A 146 -22.83 3.05 26.94
CA ALA A 146 -23.26 3.74 28.15
C ALA A 146 -22.39 4.97 28.47
N ALA A 147 -21.11 4.94 28.12
CA ALA A 147 -20.18 6.05 28.37
C ALA A 147 -20.49 7.30 27.53
N VAL A 148 -20.89 7.13 26.26
CA VAL A 148 -21.32 8.24 25.38
C VAL A 148 -22.84 8.42 25.29
N GLY A 149 -23.62 7.62 26.01
CA GLY A 149 -25.09 7.69 26.02
C GLY A 149 -25.76 7.31 24.70
N LEU A 150 -25.08 6.54 23.85
CA LEU A 150 -25.61 6.10 22.55
C LEU A 150 -26.42 4.81 22.69
N ALA A 151 -27.48 4.70 21.90
CA ALA A 151 -28.19 3.45 21.62
C ALA A 151 -27.78 2.92 20.23
N PRO A 152 -27.65 1.60 20.03
CA PRO A 152 -27.26 1.02 18.75
C PRO A 152 -28.25 1.37 17.63
N GLY A 153 -27.74 1.98 16.55
CA GLY A 153 -28.52 2.33 15.38
C GLY A 153 -28.74 1.16 14.41
N ARG A 154 -29.91 1.14 13.78
CA ARG A 154 -30.25 0.15 12.74
C ARG A 154 -29.29 0.25 11.54
N TRP A 155 -28.82 -0.90 11.08
CA TRP A 155 -28.06 -1.06 9.84
C TRP A 155 -28.99 -1.20 8.63
N GLU A 156 -28.60 -0.60 7.51
CA GLU A 156 -29.29 -0.73 6.22
C GLU A 156 -28.57 -1.73 5.30
N PRO A 157 -29.23 -2.34 4.31
CA PRO A 157 -28.62 -3.35 3.43
C PRO A 157 -27.33 -2.92 2.72
N TRP A 158 -27.15 -1.63 2.48
CA TRP A 158 -25.96 -1.05 1.85
C TRP A 158 -24.83 -0.69 2.84
N THR A 159 -25.08 -0.78 4.16
CA THR A 159 -24.11 -0.39 5.19
C THR A 159 -22.76 -1.13 5.09
N PRO A 160 -22.69 -2.46 4.82
CA PRO A 160 -21.40 -3.15 4.60
C PRO A 160 -20.56 -2.57 3.46
N LEU A 161 -21.18 -2.11 2.37
CA LEU A 161 -20.49 -1.46 1.25
C LEU A 161 -20.00 -0.05 1.66
N GLY A 162 -20.71 0.60 2.59
CA GLY A 162 -20.31 1.86 3.22
C GLY A 162 -19.10 1.70 4.15
N VAL A 163 -19.07 0.64 4.97
CA VAL A 163 -17.91 0.29 5.81
C VAL A 163 -16.71 0.04 4.91
N TRP A 164 -16.88 -0.78 3.86
CA TRP A 164 -15.79 -1.11 2.95
C TRP A 164 -15.15 0.11 2.27
N LEU A 165 -15.97 1.06 1.83
CA LEU A 165 -15.51 2.35 1.30
C LEU A 165 -14.85 3.21 2.37
N SER A 166 -15.48 3.35 3.54
CA SER A 166 -14.96 4.10 4.71
C SER A 166 -13.54 3.65 5.07
N THR A 167 -13.33 2.33 5.19
CA THR A 167 -12.02 1.76 5.51
C THR A 167 -10.97 2.01 4.42
N HIS A 168 -11.32 1.87 3.14
CA HIS A 168 -10.32 1.79 2.06
C HIS A 168 -10.13 3.08 1.23
N ILE A 169 -11.00 4.09 1.34
CA ILE A 169 -10.91 5.31 0.52
C ILE A 169 -9.56 6.06 0.67
N LEU A 170 -8.93 6.01 1.85
CA LEU A 170 -7.60 6.59 2.09
C LEU A 170 -6.43 5.60 1.85
N PHE A 171 -6.69 4.30 1.66
CA PHE A 171 -5.66 3.30 1.33
C PHE A 171 -5.15 3.48 -0.11
N ALA A 172 -5.97 4.03 -1.00
CA ALA A 172 -5.70 4.26 -2.41
C ALA A 172 -4.60 5.30 -2.72
N GLY A 173 -3.98 5.89 -1.71
CA GLY A 173 -2.85 6.79 -1.87
C GLY A 173 -3.15 8.19 -2.39
N PHE A 174 -4.40 8.58 -2.69
CA PHE A 174 -4.69 9.92 -3.23
C PHE A 174 -4.11 11.11 -2.43
N PRO A 175 -4.04 11.11 -1.07
CA PRO A 175 -3.48 12.22 -0.32
C PRO A 175 -1.97 12.42 -0.57
N THR A 176 -1.29 11.42 -1.15
CA THR A 176 0.11 11.54 -1.57
C THR A 176 0.28 12.49 -2.76
N LYS A 177 -0.74 12.66 -3.61
CA LYS A 177 -0.74 13.65 -4.71
C LYS A 177 -0.74 15.09 -4.19
N LEU A 178 -1.38 15.35 -3.05
CA LEU A 178 -1.34 16.64 -2.36
C LEU A 178 0.07 16.95 -1.83
N TRP A 179 0.74 15.95 -1.25
CA TRP A 179 2.15 16.07 -0.84
C TRP A 179 3.06 16.34 -2.04
N ARG A 180 2.90 15.56 -3.13
CA ARG A 180 3.70 15.72 -4.35
C ARG A 180 3.52 17.07 -5.03
N GLU A 181 2.31 17.63 -5.05
CA GLU A 181 2.05 18.99 -5.53
C GLU A 181 2.74 20.06 -4.66
N GLU A 182 2.76 19.93 -3.33
CA GLU A 182 3.51 20.84 -2.45
C GLU A 182 5.03 20.70 -2.62
N VAL A 183 5.56 19.47 -2.78
CA VAL A 183 6.97 19.24 -3.09
C VAL A 183 7.35 19.90 -4.42
N ALA A 184 6.58 19.67 -5.49
CA ALA A 184 6.80 20.28 -6.79
C ALA A 184 6.81 21.82 -6.72
N ARG A 185 5.80 22.41 -6.05
CA ARG A 185 5.65 23.85 -5.85
C ARG A 185 6.78 24.51 -5.04
N ARG A 186 7.50 23.74 -4.21
CA ARG A 186 8.52 24.26 -3.28
C ARG A 186 9.95 23.95 -3.68
N LEU A 187 10.18 22.78 -4.29
CA LEU A 187 11.51 22.23 -4.59
C LEU A 187 11.76 21.99 -6.08
N GLY A 188 10.73 22.13 -6.93
CA GLY A 188 10.78 21.85 -8.37
C GLY A 188 10.08 20.53 -8.73
N ASP A 189 9.47 20.48 -9.92
CA ASP A 189 8.79 19.29 -10.45
C ASP A 189 9.76 18.09 -10.59
N ASP A 190 11.07 18.32 -10.77
CA ASP A 190 12.12 17.29 -10.77
C ASP A 190 12.30 16.61 -9.41
N ARG A 191 11.88 17.25 -8.31
CA ARG A 191 11.95 16.72 -6.94
C ARG A 191 10.64 16.08 -6.47
N MET A 192 9.59 16.11 -7.28
CA MET A 192 8.25 15.61 -6.92
C MET A 192 8.26 14.15 -6.40
N THR A 193 9.13 13.29 -6.93
CA THR A 193 9.25 11.86 -6.52
C THR A 193 10.34 11.59 -5.48
N LEU A 194 11.02 12.61 -4.94
CA LEU A 194 12.10 12.45 -3.95
C LEU A 194 11.63 11.76 -2.65
N PHE A 195 10.32 11.82 -2.36
CA PHE A 195 9.67 11.22 -1.20
C PHE A 195 8.76 10.02 -1.56
N ALA A 196 8.93 9.42 -2.75
CA ALA A 196 8.04 8.40 -3.32
C ALA A 196 8.24 6.98 -2.73
N THR A 197 8.11 6.86 -1.41
CA THR A 197 8.08 5.61 -0.63
C THR A 197 6.74 5.50 0.11
N ASP A 198 6.38 4.30 0.59
CA ASP A 198 5.23 4.19 1.49
C ASP A 198 5.46 5.00 2.78
N GLY A 199 4.38 5.56 3.34
CA GLY A 199 4.48 6.60 4.36
C GLY A 199 3.63 6.34 5.60
N PRO A 200 3.60 7.29 6.55
CA PRO A 200 2.85 7.19 7.82
C PRO A 200 1.34 7.05 7.69
N GLY A 201 0.76 7.24 6.48
CA GLY A 201 -0.65 6.93 6.18
C GLY A 201 -0.91 5.73 5.26
N THR A 202 0.14 5.05 4.74
CA THR A 202 -0.01 3.94 3.78
C THR A 202 -0.16 2.58 4.47
N ALA A 203 -1.12 1.75 4.06
CA ALA A 203 -1.27 0.39 4.60
C ALA A 203 -0.34 -0.62 3.88
N GLY A 204 0.47 -1.34 4.65
CA GLY A 204 1.41 -2.37 4.15
C GLY A 204 0.95 -3.79 4.46
N SER A 205 1.75 -4.78 4.09
CA SER A 205 1.60 -6.21 4.46
C SER A 205 2.88 -6.99 4.08
N ASN A 206 3.09 -8.18 4.64
CA ASN A 206 3.84 -9.24 3.97
C ASN A 206 2.89 -10.39 3.57
N GLY A 207 3.26 -11.13 2.52
CA GLY A 207 2.67 -12.42 2.17
C GLY A 207 3.63 -13.27 1.35
N TRP A 208 3.65 -14.58 1.55
CA TRP A 208 4.52 -15.50 0.82
C TRP A 208 3.92 -16.90 0.66
N LEU A 209 4.31 -17.55 -0.42
CA LEU A 209 3.83 -18.86 -0.85
C LEU A 209 5.03 -19.77 -1.12
N LEU A 210 5.00 -20.97 -0.54
CA LEU A 210 5.96 -22.03 -0.77
C LEU A 210 5.29 -23.17 -1.54
N THR A 211 5.91 -23.60 -2.64
CA THR A 211 5.52 -24.85 -3.33
C THR A 211 5.82 -26.08 -2.47
N GLY A 212 5.16 -27.21 -2.75
CA GLY A 212 5.40 -28.48 -2.05
C GLY A 212 6.86 -28.97 -2.03
N ALA A 213 7.69 -28.56 -2.99
CA ALA A 213 9.12 -28.85 -3.02
C ALA A 213 9.95 -28.13 -1.93
N ARG A 214 9.30 -27.25 -1.13
CA ARG A 214 9.90 -26.47 -0.03
C ARG A 214 9.35 -26.84 1.35
N THR A 215 8.44 -27.82 1.45
CA THR A 215 7.64 -28.06 2.66
C THR A 215 7.80 -29.49 3.17
N ALA A 216 7.65 -29.68 4.48
CA ALA A 216 7.80 -30.98 5.13
C ALA A 216 6.71 -32.01 4.74
N THR A 217 5.57 -31.53 4.22
CA THR A 217 4.40 -32.34 3.83
C THR A 217 4.33 -32.63 2.32
N GLY A 218 5.09 -31.90 1.50
CA GLY A 218 4.98 -31.98 0.03
C GLY A 218 3.80 -31.20 -0.57
N ALA A 219 2.99 -30.52 0.24
CA ALA A 219 1.91 -29.63 -0.23
C ALA A 219 2.28 -28.15 -0.02
N PRO A 220 1.63 -27.19 -0.72
CA PRO A 220 1.97 -25.78 -0.57
C PRO A 220 1.65 -25.21 0.82
N LEU A 221 2.44 -24.22 1.25
CA LEU A 221 2.16 -23.37 2.42
C LEU A 221 1.97 -21.92 1.97
N LEU A 222 0.98 -21.23 2.54
CA LEU A 222 0.68 -19.82 2.25
C LEU A 222 0.57 -19.02 3.56
N ALA A 223 1.38 -17.99 3.74
CA ALA A 223 1.48 -17.25 5.00
C ALA A 223 1.64 -15.75 4.80
N GLY A 224 1.42 -14.97 5.86
CA GLY A 224 1.64 -13.53 5.83
C GLY A 224 1.07 -12.77 7.02
N ASP A 225 1.26 -11.45 7.01
CA ASP A 225 0.77 -10.51 8.01
C ASP A 225 0.39 -9.15 7.39
N PRO A 226 -0.88 -8.72 7.47
CA PRO A 226 -1.29 -7.39 7.04
C PRO A 226 -0.84 -6.30 8.03
N HIS A 227 -0.11 -5.29 7.54
CA HIS A 227 0.38 -4.16 8.32
C HIS A 227 -0.60 -2.97 8.25
N ARG A 228 -1.68 -3.04 9.04
CA ARG A 228 -2.66 -1.96 9.21
C ARG A 228 -2.39 -1.19 10.50
N PHE A 229 -3.13 -0.10 10.72
CA PHE A 229 -3.27 0.44 12.06
C PHE A 229 -3.87 -0.64 12.98
N ILE A 230 -3.33 -0.76 14.19
CA ILE A 230 -3.83 -1.67 15.22
C ILE A 230 -4.97 -0.96 15.92
N GLU A 231 -6.19 -1.27 15.51
CA GLU A 231 -7.42 -0.81 16.17
C GLU A 231 -7.75 -1.77 17.32
N ALA A 232 -8.31 -1.27 18.42
CA ALA A 232 -8.85 -2.08 19.51
C ALA A 232 -10.36 -1.79 19.65
N PRO A 233 -11.26 -2.76 19.36
CA PRO A 233 -10.99 -4.13 18.91
C PRO A 233 -10.32 -4.27 17.52
N GLY A 234 -9.63 -5.38 17.29
CA GLY A 234 -8.85 -5.64 16.07
C GLY A 234 -9.65 -5.56 14.77
N VAL A 235 -9.05 -5.03 13.71
CA VAL A 235 -9.66 -4.89 12.36
C VAL A 235 -10.02 -6.24 11.67
N TYR A 236 -9.60 -7.36 12.25
CA TYR A 236 -9.99 -8.71 11.81
C TYR A 236 -10.72 -9.48 12.92
N GLN A 237 -11.66 -10.32 12.50
CA GLN A 237 -12.27 -11.38 13.30
C GLN A 237 -11.85 -12.73 12.68
N GLN A 238 -11.21 -13.58 13.47
CA GLN A 238 -11.02 -14.99 13.12
C GLN A 238 -12.40 -15.66 13.09
N ILE A 239 -12.70 -16.44 12.06
CA ILE A 239 -14.01 -17.10 11.92
C ILE A 239 -13.95 -18.33 11.00
N ARG A 240 -14.84 -19.30 11.23
CA ARG A 240 -15.20 -20.34 10.26
C ARG A 240 -16.67 -20.22 9.86
N LEU A 241 -16.94 -20.35 8.57
CA LEU A 241 -18.27 -20.29 7.95
C LEU A 241 -18.51 -21.60 7.20
N ALA A 242 -19.53 -22.39 7.60
CA ALA A 242 -19.85 -23.68 6.99
C ALA A 242 -21.33 -23.88 6.65
N CYS A 243 -21.61 -24.35 5.44
CA CYS A 243 -22.90 -24.87 4.98
C CYS A 243 -22.65 -25.95 3.91
N PRO A 244 -23.67 -26.61 3.34
CA PRO A 244 -23.47 -27.61 2.29
C PRO A 244 -22.74 -27.09 1.03
N GLU A 245 -22.76 -25.78 0.79
CA GLU A 245 -22.09 -25.14 -0.34
C GLU A 245 -20.59 -24.89 -0.11
N PHE A 246 -20.14 -24.69 1.14
CA PHE A 246 -18.74 -24.38 1.47
C PHE A 246 -18.42 -24.50 2.97
N ASP A 247 -17.15 -24.75 3.28
CA ASP A 247 -16.57 -24.64 4.62
C ASP A 247 -15.26 -23.86 4.51
N VAL A 248 -15.26 -22.61 4.98
CA VAL A 248 -14.12 -21.68 4.87
C VAL A 248 -13.73 -21.17 6.25
N VAL A 249 -12.43 -21.10 6.52
CA VAL A 249 -11.87 -20.50 7.73
C VAL A 249 -10.93 -19.38 7.33
N GLY A 250 -10.92 -18.28 8.08
CA GLY A 250 -10.13 -17.10 7.70
C GLY A 250 -10.41 -15.85 8.52
N LEU A 251 -9.90 -14.73 8.02
CA LEU A 251 -9.97 -13.42 8.66
C LEU A 251 -11.07 -12.59 7.98
N ALA A 252 -12.23 -12.49 8.61
CA ALA A 252 -13.29 -11.58 8.23
C ALA A 252 -12.98 -10.15 8.71
N VAL A 253 -13.58 -9.16 8.05
CA VAL A 253 -13.55 -7.75 8.48
C VAL A 253 -14.90 -7.45 9.15
N PRO A 254 -14.94 -7.02 10.43
CA PRO A 254 -16.21 -6.72 11.10
C PRO A 254 -17.06 -5.73 10.30
N GLY A 255 -18.34 -6.08 10.11
CA GLY A 255 -19.27 -5.29 9.27
C GLY A 255 -19.38 -5.76 7.83
N ILE A 256 -18.54 -6.70 7.39
CA ILE A 256 -18.49 -7.20 6.00
C ILE A 256 -18.83 -8.70 5.96
N PRO A 257 -19.79 -9.14 5.12
CA PRO A 257 -20.11 -10.56 4.98
C PRO A 257 -19.00 -11.36 4.28
N GLY A 258 -18.88 -12.63 4.64
CA GLY A 258 -17.88 -13.56 4.11
C GLY A 258 -16.46 -13.31 4.58
N ILE A 259 -15.49 -13.78 3.81
CA ILE A 259 -14.05 -13.68 4.06
C ILE A 259 -13.41 -13.17 2.76
N ALA A 260 -12.99 -11.91 2.73
CA ALA A 260 -12.47 -11.29 1.51
C ALA A 260 -10.98 -11.59 1.28
N HIS A 261 -10.15 -11.41 2.31
CA HIS A 261 -8.71 -11.17 2.13
C HIS A 261 -7.79 -12.35 2.45
N PHE A 262 -8.13 -13.17 3.45
CA PHE A 262 -7.29 -14.28 3.92
C PHE A 262 -8.19 -15.43 4.31
N GLY A 263 -8.18 -16.52 3.53
CA GLY A 263 -9.11 -17.63 3.71
C GLY A 263 -8.59 -18.95 3.18
N HIS A 264 -9.16 -20.04 3.71
CA HIS A 264 -8.84 -21.40 3.32
C HIS A 264 -10.10 -22.28 3.37
N SER A 265 -10.48 -22.83 2.21
CA SER A 265 -11.69 -23.65 2.00
C SER A 265 -11.43 -25.17 1.99
N GLY A 266 -10.29 -25.59 2.53
CA GLY A 266 -9.79 -26.97 2.42
C GLY A 266 -9.18 -27.29 1.06
N GLY A 267 -9.91 -27.06 -0.03
CA GLY A 267 -9.41 -27.30 -1.40
C GLY A 267 -8.34 -26.30 -1.85
N VAL A 268 -8.52 -25.03 -1.49
CA VAL A 268 -7.68 -23.89 -1.86
C VAL A 268 -7.47 -22.95 -0.67
N ALA A 269 -6.40 -22.16 -0.68
CA ALA A 269 -6.18 -21.04 0.24
C ALA A 269 -5.67 -19.79 -0.49
N TRP A 270 -6.01 -18.60 0.03
CA TRP A 270 -5.60 -17.32 -0.53
C TRP A 270 -5.21 -16.29 0.52
N ALA A 271 -4.44 -15.31 0.05
CA ALA A 271 -3.91 -14.18 0.80
C ALA A 271 -3.76 -12.96 -0.11
N ILE A 272 -3.85 -11.76 0.44
CA ILE A 272 -3.65 -10.50 -0.29
C ILE A 272 -2.61 -9.59 0.36
N THR A 273 -1.99 -8.73 -0.43
CA THR A 273 -1.31 -7.52 0.03
C THR A 273 -1.76 -6.32 -0.80
N ASN A 274 -1.65 -5.10 -0.24
CA ASN A 274 -1.90 -3.86 -0.97
C ASN A 274 -0.97 -3.76 -2.19
N ALA A 275 -1.54 -3.54 -3.39
CA ALA A 275 -0.77 -3.43 -4.63
C ALA A 275 -0.04 -2.09 -4.81
N MET A 276 -0.32 -1.08 -3.98
CA MET A 276 0.18 0.30 -4.12
C MET A 276 -0.16 0.94 -5.49
N ALA A 277 -1.17 0.39 -6.18
CA ALA A 277 -1.65 0.91 -7.45
C ALA A 277 -2.34 2.26 -7.25
N ASP A 278 -2.10 3.19 -8.17
CA ASP A 278 -2.78 4.49 -8.20
C ASP A 278 -4.04 4.35 -9.07
N TYR A 279 -5.23 4.47 -8.46
CA TYR A 279 -6.52 4.25 -9.14
C TYR A 279 -7.59 5.32 -8.86
N GLN A 280 -7.25 6.37 -8.10
CA GLN A 280 -8.12 7.50 -7.80
C GLN A 280 -7.43 8.82 -8.17
N ASP A 281 -8.16 9.80 -8.72
CA ASP A 281 -7.61 11.07 -9.21
C ASP A 281 -8.16 12.29 -8.47
N LEU A 282 -7.38 13.37 -8.48
CA LEU A 282 -7.73 14.67 -7.93
C LEU A 282 -7.78 15.73 -9.02
N TYR A 283 -8.93 16.38 -9.19
CA TYR A 283 -9.11 17.46 -10.15
C TYR A 283 -9.20 18.81 -9.43
N ARG A 284 -8.48 19.82 -9.91
CA ARG A 284 -8.56 21.22 -9.45
C ARG A 284 -9.76 21.88 -10.11
N GLU A 285 -10.85 21.98 -9.35
CA GLU A 285 -12.11 22.54 -9.82
C GLU A 285 -12.07 24.07 -9.81
N ARG A 286 -12.63 24.71 -10.83
CA ARG A 286 -12.93 26.15 -10.84
C ARG A 286 -14.42 26.33 -10.69
N LEU A 287 -14.81 26.89 -9.54
CA LEU A 287 -16.20 27.00 -9.10
C LEU A 287 -16.64 28.47 -9.08
N ARG A 288 -17.94 28.72 -9.22
CA ARG A 288 -18.54 30.02 -8.94
C ARG A 288 -19.93 29.87 -8.33
N ARG A 289 -20.30 30.82 -7.48
CA ARG A 289 -21.67 30.97 -6.97
C ARG A 289 -22.53 31.69 -8.00
N THR A 290 -23.73 31.19 -8.29
CA THR A 290 -24.68 31.82 -9.22
C THR A 290 -25.64 32.77 -8.47
N PRO A 291 -26.30 33.73 -9.15
CA PRO A 291 -27.17 34.71 -8.49
C PRO A 291 -28.39 34.11 -7.77
N ASP A 292 -28.79 32.88 -8.11
CA ASP A 292 -29.82 32.09 -7.42
C ASP A 292 -29.26 31.23 -6.26
N GLY A 293 -28.00 31.45 -5.86
CA GLY A 293 -27.33 30.78 -4.74
C GLY A 293 -26.73 29.40 -5.05
N GLY A 294 -26.97 28.88 -6.26
CA GLY A 294 -26.40 27.62 -6.74
C GLY A 294 -24.91 27.69 -7.08
N VAL A 295 -24.35 26.56 -7.51
CA VAL A 295 -22.93 26.42 -7.84
C VAL A 295 -22.77 25.97 -9.29
N GLU A 296 -21.83 26.58 -10.01
CA GLU A 296 -21.35 26.11 -11.31
C GLU A 296 -19.87 25.75 -11.25
N ALA A 297 -19.47 24.72 -11.99
CA ALA A 297 -18.10 24.30 -12.21
C ALA A 297 -17.71 24.51 -13.68
N LEU A 298 -16.46 24.89 -13.95
CA LEU A 298 -15.94 25.00 -15.31
C LEU A 298 -15.51 23.62 -15.83
N GLY A 299 -16.17 23.12 -16.87
CA GLY A 299 -15.72 21.96 -17.65
C GLY A 299 -15.13 22.37 -19.01
N PRO A 300 -14.67 21.40 -19.82
CA PRO A 300 -14.10 21.64 -21.16
C PRO A 300 -15.01 22.44 -22.10
N ASP A 301 -16.32 22.23 -22.00
CA ASP A 301 -17.34 22.90 -22.83
C ASP A 301 -17.87 24.21 -22.20
N GLY A 302 -17.24 24.69 -21.12
CA GLY A 302 -17.66 25.86 -20.35
C GLY A 302 -18.33 25.52 -19.01
N TRP A 303 -18.99 26.52 -18.42
CA TRP A 303 -19.62 26.43 -17.10
C TRP A 303 -20.84 25.49 -17.12
N ARG A 304 -20.90 24.55 -16.18
CA ARG A 304 -22.04 23.67 -15.93
C ARG A 304 -22.48 23.74 -14.47
N ARG A 305 -23.79 23.66 -14.21
CA ARG A 305 -24.36 23.64 -12.86
C ARG A 305 -23.95 22.35 -12.14
N ALA A 306 -23.29 22.49 -11.00
CA ALA A 306 -22.92 21.39 -10.13
C ALA A 306 -24.11 20.94 -9.27
N HIS A 307 -24.09 19.70 -8.79
CA HIS A 307 -24.98 19.28 -7.71
C HIS A 307 -24.45 19.89 -6.41
N ALA A 308 -25.25 20.67 -5.70
CA ALA A 308 -24.87 21.28 -4.43
C ALA A 308 -26.04 21.25 -3.43
N HIS A 309 -25.76 20.84 -2.20
CA HIS A 309 -26.69 20.91 -1.07
C HIS A 309 -25.95 21.11 0.25
N THR A 310 -26.68 21.44 1.30
CA THR A 310 -26.13 21.68 2.64
C THR A 310 -26.61 20.61 3.60
N GLU A 311 -25.71 20.16 4.49
CA GLU A 311 -26.03 19.24 5.59
C GLU A 311 -25.50 19.77 6.92
N THR A 312 -26.03 19.25 8.02
CA THR A 312 -25.58 19.55 9.40
C THR A 312 -24.83 18.36 9.99
N ILE A 313 -23.74 18.64 10.71
CA ILE A 313 -22.96 17.71 11.52
C ILE A 313 -23.20 18.10 12.98
N GLU A 314 -23.94 17.27 13.72
CA GLU A 314 -24.10 17.43 15.17
C GLU A 314 -22.78 17.12 15.88
N VAL A 315 -22.38 17.93 16.87
CA VAL A 315 -21.09 17.81 17.57
C VAL A 315 -21.30 17.70 19.07
N ALA A 316 -20.81 16.63 19.70
CA ALA A 316 -20.90 16.46 21.14
C ALA A 316 -20.14 17.58 21.88
N GLY A 317 -20.87 18.33 22.71
CA GLY A 317 -20.32 19.42 23.53
C GLY A 317 -20.04 20.74 22.80
N ALA A 318 -20.46 20.90 21.54
CA ALA A 318 -20.28 22.13 20.76
C ALA A 318 -21.51 22.46 19.91
N ASP A 319 -21.51 23.63 19.25
CA ASP A 319 -22.55 23.99 18.28
C ASP A 319 -22.45 23.11 17.00
N PRO A 320 -23.57 22.78 16.33
CA PRO A 320 -23.55 21.96 15.11
C PRO A 320 -22.83 22.65 13.94
N GLU A 321 -21.97 21.91 13.24
CA GLU A 321 -21.27 22.41 12.05
C GLU A 321 -22.12 22.26 10.77
N THR A 322 -21.93 23.19 9.83
CA THR A 322 -22.58 23.18 8.52
C THR A 322 -21.60 22.75 7.43
N VAL A 323 -21.99 21.79 6.59
CA VAL A 323 -21.18 21.33 5.46
C VAL A 323 -21.92 21.50 4.14
N GLU A 324 -21.28 22.17 3.18
CA GLU A 324 -21.74 22.21 1.79
C GLU A 324 -21.13 21.04 1.02
N VAL A 325 -22.01 20.18 0.46
CA VAL A 325 -21.65 19.00 -0.32
C VAL A 325 -21.85 19.32 -1.80
N ILE A 326 -20.76 19.34 -2.56
CA ILE A 326 -20.75 19.71 -3.98
C ILE A 326 -20.21 18.52 -4.80
N GLU A 327 -20.81 18.27 -5.96
CA GLU A 327 -20.35 17.26 -6.93
C GLU A 327 -20.43 17.79 -8.36
N THR A 328 -19.35 17.54 -9.13
CA THR A 328 -19.23 17.87 -10.55
C THR A 328 -19.20 16.58 -11.38
N ASP A 329 -19.28 16.65 -12.71
CA ASP A 329 -19.10 15.47 -13.58
C ASP A 329 -17.73 14.76 -13.44
N ARG A 330 -16.73 15.40 -12.79
CA ARG A 330 -15.46 14.76 -12.39
C ARG A 330 -15.58 14.00 -11.06
N GLY A 331 -16.27 14.55 -10.07
CA GLY A 331 -16.57 13.85 -8.82
C GLY A 331 -17.00 14.76 -7.65
N PRO A 332 -17.21 14.18 -6.45
CA PRO A 332 -17.43 14.90 -5.20
C PRO A 332 -16.26 15.83 -4.83
N LEU A 333 -16.57 17.05 -4.39
CA LEU A 333 -15.62 18.08 -3.99
C LEU A 333 -15.15 17.88 -2.55
N ILE A 334 -13.94 17.35 -2.34
CA ILE A 334 -13.40 17.01 -1.02
C ILE A 334 -12.64 18.16 -0.31
N ILE A 335 -12.16 19.18 -1.03
CA ILE A 335 -11.47 20.36 -0.47
C ILE A 335 -12.02 21.63 -1.16
N GLY A 336 -12.06 22.76 -0.45
CA GLY A 336 -12.46 24.07 -0.98
C GLY A 336 -13.97 24.24 -1.16
N GLY A 337 -14.36 25.17 -2.04
CA GLY A 337 -15.74 25.62 -2.26
C GLY A 337 -15.78 26.88 -3.14
N PRO A 338 -16.96 27.27 -3.65
CA PRO A 338 -17.11 28.43 -4.55
C PRO A 338 -16.73 29.76 -3.91
N ASP A 339 -16.82 29.85 -2.58
CA ASP A 339 -16.53 31.05 -1.78
C ASP A 339 -15.13 30.99 -1.12
N GLY A 340 -14.29 30.02 -1.53
CA GLY A 340 -12.96 29.78 -0.97
C GLY A 340 -12.94 28.86 0.27
N CYS A 341 -11.79 28.78 0.95
CA CYS A 341 -11.64 28.01 2.19
C CYS A 341 -11.90 28.90 3.42
N PRO A 342 -12.99 28.70 4.20
CA PRO A 342 -13.14 29.35 5.49
C PRO A 342 -12.05 28.84 6.44
N GLY A 343 -11.17 29.73 6.89
CA GLY A 343 -10.01 29.40 7.74
C GLY A 343 -8.69 30.01 7.28
N GLY A 344 -8.59 30.53 6.05
CA GLY A 344 -7.40 31.26 5.54
C GLY A 344 -7.17 32.66 6.15
N GLY A 345 -7.75 32.95 7.31
CA GLY A 345 -7.70 34.26 7.95
C GLY A 345 -6.35 34.52 8.62
N VAL A 346 -5.41 35.13 7.89
CA VAL A 346 -4.31 35.86 8.50
C VAL A 346 -4.88 37.15 9.11
N ASP A 347 -4.58 37.45 10.38
CA ASP A 347 -5.13 38.62 11.08
C ASP A 347 -4.68 39.96 10.45
N GLY A 348 -5.46 40.41 9.47
CA GLY A 348 -5.28 41.67 8.74
C GLY A 348 -5.63 42.90 9.57
N GLY A 349 -4.85 43.18 10.61
CA GLY A 349 -4.95 44.41 11.39
C GLY A 349 -4.86 45.65 10.48
N PRO A 350 -5.77 46.64 10.60
CA PRO A 350 -5.91 47.69 9.58
C PRO A 350 -4.83 48.77 9.67
N GLY A 351 -3.74 48.59 8.91
CA GLY A 351 -2.82 49.68 8.53
C GLY A 351 -1.33 49.29 8.47
N GLY A 352 -0.75 49.27 7.28
CA GLY A 352 0.70 48.98 7.12
C GLY A 352 1.18 48.73 5.68
N GLY A 353 0.69 49.47 4.68
CA GLY A 353 1.06 49.21 3.28
C GLY A 353 2.50 49.60 2.93
N HIS A 354 3.28 48.66 2.39
CA HIS A 354 4.63 48.89 1.82
C HIS A 354 4.84 48.03 0.55
N GLY A 355 5.24 48.70 -0.55
CA GLY A 355 5.86 48.19 -1.78
C GLY A 355 5.65 46.73 -2.22
N GLY A 356 4.69 46.49 -3.12
CA GLY A 356 4.57 45.23 -3.86
C GLY A 356 5.52 45.14 -5.07
N GLY A 357 6.07 43.94 -5.31
CA GLY A 357 6.73 43.55 -6.57
C GLY A 357 5.82 42.69 -7.45
N PRO A 358 6.01 42.66 -8.78
CA PRO A 358 4.98 42.22 -9.73
C PRO A 358 4.79 40.70 -9.94
N ASP A 359 5.38 39.83 -9.11
CA ASP A 359 5.40 38.36 -9.30
C ASP A 359 4.90 37.56 -8.06
N ALA A 360 4.12 38.17 -7.17
CA ALA A 360 3.83 37.59 -5.85
C ALA A 360 2.36 37.63 -5.38
N ASP A 361 1.36 37.68 -6.28
CA ASP A 361 -0.05 37.55 -5.85
C ASP A 361 -0.99 36.99 -6.95
N ALA A 362 -0.86 35.69 -7.28
CA ALA A 362 -1.66 35.02 -8.31
C ALA A 362 -1.97 33.52 -8.03
N SER A 363 -1.73 33.04 -6.80
CA SER A 363 -1.89 31.61 -6.46
C SER A 363 -2.53 31.35 -5.09
N ALA A 364 -3.17 32.36 -4.50
CA ALA A 364 -3.97 32.25 -3.27
C ALA A 364 -5.49 32.12 -3.56
N GLU A 365 -5.91 31.95 -4.81
CA GLU A 365 -7.30 31.57 -5.14
C GLU A 365 -7.66 30.22 -4.48
N GLY A 366 -8.87 30.13 -3.92
CA GLY A 366 -9.25 29.04 -3.01
C GLY A 366 -9.17 27.65 -3.63
N LEU A 367 -8.25 26.82 -3.10
CA LEU A 367 -7.95 25.48 -3.61
C LEU A 367 -9.17 24.54 -3.51
N SER A 368 -9.91 24.44 -4.60
CA SER A 368 -11.06 23.54 -4.74
C SER A 368 -10.65 22.26 -5.45
N ILE A 369 -10.87 21.10 -4.81
CA ILE A 369 -10.44 19.79 -5.34
C ILE A 369 -11.57 18.77 -5.26
N SER A 370 -11.86 18.11 -6.38
CA SER A 370 -12.76 16.95 -6.45
C SER A 370 -11.99 15.62 -6.55
N LEU A 371 -12.61 14.54 -6.05
CA LEU A 371 -12.07 13.18 -6.01
C LEU A 371 -12.83 12.29 -7.00
N ARG A 372 -12.12 11.67 -7.95
CA ARG A 372 -12.67 10.66 -8.87
C ARG A 372 -12.10 9.29 -8.52
N HIS A 373 -12.96 8.35 -8.10
CA HIS A 373 -12.57 6.97 -7.79
C HIS A 373 -13.54 5.95 -8.41
N PRO A 374 -13.13 4.69 -8.68
CA PRO A 374 -13.88 3.80 -9.55
C PRO A 374 -15.31 3.48 -9.08
N PRO A 375 -15.60 3.19 -7.79
CA PRO A 375 -16.97 3.03 -7.29
C PRO A 375 -17.87 4.26 -7.44
N ARG A 376 -17.31 5.48 -7.44
CA ARG A 376 -18.10 6.69 -7.71
C ARG A 376 -18.57 6.75 -9.16
N VAL A 377 -17.69 6.36 -10.09
CA VAL A 377 -17.92 6.42 -11.55
C VAL A 377 -18.76 5.23 -12.04
N THR A 378 -18.36 4.00 -11.71
CA THR A 378 -19.01 2.76 -12.15
C THR A 378 -20.31 2.48 -11.38
N GLY A 379 -20.32 2.76 -10.08
CA GLY A 379 -21.30 2.21 -9.15
C GLY A 379 -21.04 0.74 -8.81
N GLU A 380 -19.81 0.24 -8.95
CA GLU A 380 -19.45 -1.14 -8.59
C GLU A 380 -18.37 -1.16 -7.51
N LEU A 381 -18.41 -2.19 -6.66
CA LEU A 381 -17.41 -2.44 -5.60
C LEU A 381 -16.79 -3.85 -5.65
N GLY A 382 -17.29 -4.73 -6.51
CA GLY A 382 -16.86 -6.13 -6.56
C GLY A 382 -17.37 -7.00 -5.41
N PHE A 383 -18.43 -6.61 -4.70
CA PHE A 383 -19.03 -7.43 -3.64
C PHE A 383 -19.60 -8.78 -4.15
N ASP A 384 -19.97 -8.87 -5.43
CA ASP A 384 -20.32 -10.13 -6.10
C ASP A 384 -19.19 -11.18 -6.09
N VAL A 385 -17.94 -10.78 -5.82
CA VAL A 385 -16.79 -11.67 -5.68
C VAL A 385 -16.83 -12.45 -4.36
N LEU A 386 -17.36 -11.86 -3.28
CA LEU A 386 -17.30 -12.46 -1.94
C LEU A 386 -18.05 -13.81 -1.84
N PRO A 387 -19.27 -14.00 -2.39
CA PRO A 387 -19.93 -15.30 -2.43
C PRO A 387 -19.24 -16.32 -3.36
N ALA A 388 -18.40 -15.88 -4.29
CA ALA A 388 -17.63 -16.76 -5.17
C ALA A 388 -16.34 -17.26 -4.50
N LEU A 389 -15.61 -16.38 -3.79
CA LEU A 389 -14.43 -16.76 -2.98
C LEU A 389 -14.79 -17.83 -1.94
N LEU A 390 -15.96 -17.72 -1.29
CA LEU A 390 -16.43 -18.73 -0.34
C LEU A 390 -16.67 -20.10 -1.00
N ARG A 391 -17.15 -20.13 -2.24
CA ARG A 391 -17.44 -21.36 -2.99
C ARG A 391 -16.20 -21.96 -3.67
N ALA A 392 -15.11 -21.22 -3.81
CA ALA A 392 -13.90 -21.67 -4.49
C ALA A 392 -13.33 -22.97 -3.90
N ARG A 393 -12.86 -23.86 -4.79
CA ARG A 393 -12.22 -25.15 -4.45
C ARG A 393 -10.82 -25.29 -5.06
N THR A 394 -10.56 -24.54 -6.13
CA THR A 394 -9.32 -24.50 -6.89
C THR A 394 -8.84 -23.06 -7.04
N VAL A 395 -7.58 -22.90 -7.46
CA VAL A 395 -7.03 -21.60 -7.87
C VAL A 395 -7.77 -21.02 -9.08
N ALA A 396 -8.29 -21.86 -9.98
CA ALA A 396 -9.04 -21.39 -11.15
C ALA A 396 -10.38 -20.71 -10.77
N ASP A 397 -11.06 -21.23 -9.74
CA ASP A 397 -12.28 -20.60 -9.20
C ASP A 397 -11.98 -19.21 -8.63
N LEU A 398 -10.86 -19.06 -7.93
CA LEU A 398 -10.40 -17.78 -7.38
C LEU A 398 -10.01 -16.79 -8.49
N ASP A 399 -9.24 -17.24 -9.50
CA ASP A 399 -8.80 -16.38 -10.62
C ASP A 399 -10.00 -15.81 -11.37
N ALA A 400 -10.99 -16.66 -11.69
CA ALA A 400 -12.23 -16.25 -12.35
C ALA A 400 -13.12 -15.35 -11.47
N ALA A 401 -13.16 -15.57 -10.15
CA ALA A 401 -13.88 -14.70 -9.23
C ALA A 401 -13.25 -13.29 -9.16
N LEU A 402 -11.92 -13.21 -9.12
CA LEU A 402 -11.17 -11.95 -8.95
C LEU A 402 -11.25 -10.99 -10.15
N ASP A 403 -11.70 -11.46 -11.32
CA ASP A 403 -11.95 -10.61 -12.50
C ASP A 403 -13.09 -9.60 -12.30
N ARG A 404 -13.98 -9.80 -11.31
CA ARG A 404 -15.03 -8.83 -10.93
C ARG A 404 -14.66 -7.96 -9.71
N TRP A 405 -13.40 -7.99 -9.26
CA TRP A 405 -12.94 -7.20 -8.11
C TRP A 405 -12.65 -5.74 -8.50
N VAL A 406 -13.02 -4.77 -7.65
CA VAL A 406 -12.92 -3.33 -7.96
C VAL A 406 -11.96 -2.59 -7.01
N GLU A 407 -12.27 -2.51 -5.72
CA GLU A 407 -11.51 -1.70 -4.74
C GLU A 407 -11.45 -2.43 -3.39
N PRO A 408 -10.32 -2.47 -2.66
CA PRO A 408 -9.00 -1.95 -3.01
C PRO A 408 -8.25 -2.82 -4.02
N VAL A 409 -7.34 -2.23 -4.80
CA VAL A 409 -6.47 -2.95 -5.73
C VAL A 409 -5.38 -3.69 -4.95
N ASN A 410 -5.36 -5.02 -5.07
CA ASN A 410 -4.53 -5.93 -4.28
C ASN A 410 -3.64 -6.81 -5.16
N VAL A 411 -2.47 -7.21 -4.65
CA VAL A 411 -1.77 -8.41 -5.14
C VAL A 411 -2.31 -9.60 -4.37
N VAL A 412 -2.64 -10.68 -5.06
CA VAL A 412 -3.18 -11.92 -4.51
C VAL A 412 -2.16 -13.04 -4.69
N LEU A 413 -1.91 -13.82 -3.64
CA LEU A 413 -1.31 -15.15 -3.74
C LEU A 413 -2.36 -16.20 -3.38
N ALA A 414 -2.44 -17.28 -4.14
CA ALA A 414 -3.27 -18.44 -3.82
C ALA A 414 -2.60 -19.74 -4.26
N ALA A 415 -2.93 -20.85 -3.58
CA ALA A 415 -2.53 -22.20 -3.93
C ALA A 415 -3.65 -23.20 -3.64
N ASP A 416 -3.71 -24.30 -4.38
CA ASP A 416 -4.65 -25.40 -4.15
C ASP A 416 -3.99 -26.77 -3.97
N THR A 417 -4.81 -27.71 -3.49
CA THR A 417 -4.48 -29.12 -3.25
C THR A 417 -4.20 -29.92 -4.53
N ALA A 418 -4.51 -29.40 -5.71
CA ALA A 418 -4.14 -29.99 -7.01
C ALA A 418 -2.77 -29.50 -7.52
N GLY A 419 -2.11 -28.59 -6.80
CA GLY A 419 -0.82 -28.00 -7.17
C GLY A 419 -0.93 -26.73 -8.02
N GLY A 420 -2.14 -26.17 -8.19
CA GLY A 420 -2.34 -24.86 -8.78
C GLY A 420 -1.75 -23.75 -7.90
N ALA A 421 -1.25 -22.70 -8.55
CA ALA A 421 -0.75 -21.49 -7.88
C ALA A 421 -1.13 -20.24 -8.69
N LEU A 422 -1.32 -19.12 -7.99
CA LEU A 422 -1.65 -17.83 -8.60
C LEU A 422 -0.89 -16.71 -7.90
N HIS A 423 -0.37 -15.79 -8.71
CA HIS A 423 0.15 -14.51 -8.26
C HIS A 423 -0.33 -13.43 -9.24
N ARG A 424 -1.37 -12.66 -8.87
CA ARG A 424 -1.98 -11.63 -9.75
C ARG A 424 -2.27 -10.33 -9.03
N VAL A 425 -2.41 -9.25 -9.81
CA VAL A 425 -3.15 -8.07 -9.36
C VAL A 425 -4.66 -8.30 -9.58
N ALA A 426 -5.49 -7.84 -8.65
CA ALA A 426 -6.95 -7.81 -8.74
C ALA A 426 -7.47 -6.43 -8.32
N GLY A 427 -8.48 -5.90 -9.02
CA GLY A 427 -9.05 -4.57 -8.78
C GLY A 427 -9.15 -3.73 -10.06
N HIS A 428 -9.81 -2.57 -10.00
CA HIS A 428 -10.05 -1.71 -11.16
C HIS A 428 -9.10 -0.50 -11.18
N VAL A 429 -8.19 -0.46 -12.15
CA VAL A 429 -7.33 0.72 -12.41
C VAL A 429 -7.79 1.41 -13.70
N PRO A 430 -8.28 2.67 -13.67
CA PRO A 430 -8.82 3.35 -14.85
C PRO A 430 -7.71 3.82 -15.81
N VAL A 431 -7.94 3.71 -17.13
CA VAL A 431 -6.98 4.20 -18.15
C VAL A 431 -7.08 5.72 -18.30
N ARG A 432 -5.98 6.43 -18.07
CA ARG A 432 -5.86 7.89 -18.03
C ARG A 432 -4.40 8.33 -18.21
N PRO A 433 -4.08 9.61 -18.43
CA PRO A 433 -2.70 10.08 -18.57
C PRO A 433 -1.84 9.82 -17.33
N TYR A 434 -0.53 9.82 -17.52
CA TYR A 434 0.43 9.58 -16.43
C TYR A 434 0.43 10.70 -15.38
N ALA A 435 0.26 11.96 -15.79
CA ALA A 435 0.22 13.13 -14.89
C ALA A 435 -0.84 13.02 -13.78
N ASN A 436 -2.01 12.44 -14.09
CA ASN A 436 -3.07 12.15 -13.13
C ASN A 436 -2.58 11.34 -11.92
N ARG A 437 -1.62 10.43 -12.11
CA ARG A 437 -1.04 9.60 -11.04
C ARG A 437 -0.12 10.40 -10.10
N LEU A 438 0.45 11.49 -10.60
CA LEU A 438 1.49 12.23 -9.89
C LEU A 438 0.91 13.36 -9.03
N ARG A 439 -0.06 14.13 -9.55
CA ARG A 439 -0.47 15.43 -8.98
C ARG A 439 -1.97 15.70 -9.10
N VAL A 440 -2.39 16.87 -8.62
CA VAL A 440 -3.74 17.43 -8.86
C VAL A 440 -3.79 18.05 -10.26
N VAL A 441 -4.68 17.58 -11.12
CA VAL A 441 -4.78 18.01 -12.54
C VAL A 441 -5.92 19.02 -12.77
N PRO A 442 -5.86 19.92 -13.77
CA PRO A 442 -6.97 20.85 -14.07
C PRO A 442 -8.29 20.14 -14.40
N ALA A 443 -9.42 20.70 -13.95
CA ALA A 443 -10.76 20.15 -14.20
C ALA A 443 -11.31 20.47 -15.60
N GLU A 444 -10.94 21.63 -16.16
CA GLU A 444 -11.45 22.10 -17.45
C GLU A 444 -10.67 21.56 -18.66
N ASP A 445 -9.49 20.97 -18.46
CA ASP A 445 -8.64 20.48 -19.55
C ASP A 445 -9.01 19.03 -19.90
N PRO A 446 -9.55 18.76 -21.10
CA PRO A 446 -10.02 17.42 -21.48
C PRO A 446 -8.88 16.41 -21.68
N THR A 447 -7.61 16.83 -21.73
CA THR A 447 -6.48 15.89 -21.84
C THR A 447 -6.37 14.98 -20.61
N TYR A 448 -6.77 15.45 -19.42
CA TYR A 448 -6.74 14.69 -18.16
C TYR A 448 -7.98 13.82 -17.91
N ALA A 449 -8.87 13.67 -18.89
CA ALA A 449 -10.06 12.82 -18.79
C ALA A 449 -9.71 11.33 -18.68
N TRP A 450 -10.56 10.56 -17.99
CA TRP A 450 -10.51 9.10 -18.02
C TRP A 450 -10.98 8.58 -19.39
N ARG A 451 -10.38 7.50 -19.87
CA ARG A 451 -10.89 6.77 -21.04
C ARG A 451 -12.03 5.87 -20.57
N GLU A 452 -13.23 6.47 -20.52
CA GLU A 452 -14.44 5.84 -19.98
C GLU A 452 -14.67 4.41 -20.50
N GLY A 453 -15.08 3.52 -19.59
CA GLY A 453 -15.26 2.09 -19.87
C GLY A 453 -13.97 1.27 -20.06
N ARG A 454 -12.77 1.83 -19.85
CA ARG A 454 -11.49 1.10 -19.97
C ARG A 454 -10.72 0.99 -18.66
N ALA A 455 -10.48 -0.25 -18.24
CA ALA A 455 -9.50 -0.60 -17.21
C ALA A 455 -8.11 -0.83 -17.83
N ALA A 456 -7.05 -0.61 -17.06
CA ALA A 456 -5.68 -0.97 -17.41
C ALA A 456 -5.46 -2.49 -17.21
N PRO A 457 -4.58 -3.13 -17.99
CA PRO A 457 -4.26 -4.55 -17.80
C PRO A 457 -3.72 -4.82 -16.39
N LEU A 458 -4.21 -5.89 -15.76
CA LEU A 458 -3.76 -6.35 -14.45
C LEU A 458 -2.69 -7.43 -14.63
N PRO A 459 -1.43 -7.22 -14.18
CA PRO A 459 -0.39 -8.23 -14.34
C PRO A 459 -0.66 -9.49 -13.52
N ARG A 460 -0.31 -10.66 -14.09
CA ARG A 460 -0.43 -11.98 -13.44
C ARG A 460 0.70 -12.93 -13.84
N THR A 461 1.00 -13.89 -12.97
CA THR A 461 1.79 -15.08 -13.27
C THR A 461 1.17 -16.30 -12.58
N GLU A 462 1.10 -17.40 -13.32
CA GLU A 462 0.70 -18.74 -12.84
C GLU A 462 1.89 -19.46 -12.19
N ALA A 463 3.11 -19.05 -12.52
CA ALA A 463 4.34 -19.62 -11.98
C ALA A 463 4.76 -18.92 -10.68
N VAL A 464 4.91 -19.72 -9.63
CA VAL A 464 5.86 -19.46 -8.54
C VAL A 464 7.28 -19.47 -9.13
N GLY A 465 8.26 -18.81 -8.48
CA GLY A 465 9.65 -18.80 -8.98
C GLY A 465 10.22 -20.21 -9.18
N PRO A 466 11.26 -20.39 -10.02
CA PRO A 466 11.89 -21.70 -10.25
C PRO A 466 12.61 -22.24 -9.00
N ASP A 467 12.78 -21.41 -7.97
CA ASP A 467 13.22 -21.77 -6.63
C ASP A 467 12.09 -22.35 -5.76
N GLY A 468 10.83 -22.25 -6.18
CA GLY A 468 9.65 -22.68 -5.45
C GLY A 468 9.10 -21.68 -4.43
N ILE A 469 9.51 -20.41 -4.48
CA ILE A 469 9.11 -19.33 -3.56
C ILE A 469 8.39 -18.21 -4.32
N ALA A 470 7.31 -17.67 -3.76
CA ALA A 470 6.77 -16.35 -4.10
C ALA A 470 6.64 -15.49 -2.83
N VAL A 471 6.90 -14.19 -2.96
CA VAL A 471 6.81 -13.20 -1.88
C VAL A 471 6.24 -11.91 -2.45
N MET A 472 5.35 -11.28 -1.70
CA MET A 472 4.85 -9.92 -1.90
C MET A 472 4.97 -9.15 -0.58
N ALA A 473 5.66 -8.02 -0.57
CA ALA A 473 5.81 -7.15 0.61
C ALA A 473 5.58 -5.66 0.26
N ASN A 474 4.70 -5.41 -0.72
CA ASN A 474 4.40 -4.10 -1.31
C ASN A 474 5.57 -3.41 -2.04
N GLU A 475 6.63 -4.15 -2.39
CA GLU A 475 7.63 -3.63 -3.33
C GLU A 475 7.01 -3.48 -4.74
N ARG A 476 7.69 -2.75 -5.64
CA ARG A 476 7.22 -2.51 -7.03
C ARG A 476 6.70 -3.80 -7.70
N GLY A 477 7.51 -4.85 -7.71
CA GLY A 477 7.08 -6.22 -7.99
C GLY A 477 6.14 -6.37 -9.19
N LEU A 478 5.07 -7.14 -8.99
CA LEU A 478 4.05 -7.41 -10.02
C LEU A 478 3.17 -6.18 -10.33
N ALA A 479 3.03 -5.24 -9.40
CA ALA A 479 2.15 -4.07 -9.53
C ALA A 479 2.85 -2.81 -10.09
N ALA A 480 4.14 -2.89 -10.42
CA ALA A 480 4.97 -1.77 -10.87
C ALA A 480 4.34 -0.88 -11.96
N PRO A 481 3.62 -1.41 -12.98
CA PRO A 481 2.99 -0.57 -14.03
C PRO A 481 1.80 0.27 -13.54
N LEU A 482 1.31 0.05 -12.32
CA LEU A 482 0.06 0.61 -11.80
C LEU A 482 0.25 1.64 -10.69
N GLY A 483 1.34 1.55 -9.91
CA GLY A 483 1.62 2.45 -8.77
C GLY A 483 2.63 3.57 -9.04
N VAL A 484 3.00 4.30 -7.98
CA VAL A 484 4.03 5.36 -8.00
C VAL A 484 4.97 5.22 -6.80
N GLU A 485 4.41 5.39 -5.59
CA GLU A 485 5.06 5.16 -4.30
C GLU A 485 4.88 3.67 -3.91
N PHE A 486 5.94 3.01 -3.46
CA PHE A 486 5.94 1.58 -3.07
C PHE A 486 6.82 1.39 -1.84
N ALA A 487 6.71 0.23 -1.18
CA ALA A 487 7.62 -0.09 -0.08
C ALA A 487 9.04 -0.40 -0.58
N PRO A 488 10.09 -0.04 0.19
CA PRO A 488 11.45 -0.47 -0.08
C PRO A 488 11.56 -2.00 -0.15
N ARG A 489 12.41 -2.49 -1.05
CA ARG A 489 12.60 -3.95 -1.31
C ARG A 489 13.15 -4.76 -0.12
N HIS A 490 13.45 -4.12 1.01
CA HIS A 490 14.07 -4.70 2.21
C HIS A 490 13.28 -5.88 2.77
N ARG A 491 11.98 -5.68 3.09
CA ARG A 491 11.10 -6.72 3.63
C ARG A 491 11.02 -7.93 2.70
N ALA A 492 10.69 -7.70 1.43
CA ALA A 492 10.55 -8.75 0.43
C ALA A 492 11.85 -9.54 0.21
N ARG A 493 12.99 -8.84 0.12
CA ARG A 493 14.31 -9.46 0.01
C ARG A 493 14.62 -10.30 1.24
N ARG A 494 14.38 -9.78 2.45
CA ARG A 494 14.68 -10.49 3.69
C ARG A 494 13.83 -11.75 3.87
N ILE A 495 12.55 -11.70 3.52
CA ILE A 495 11.67 -12.89 3.50
C ILE A 495 12.22 -13.93 2.50
N ARG A 496 12.60 -13.54 1.28
CA ARG A 496 13.21 -14.46 0.30
C ARG A 496 14.52 -15.08 0.83
N GLU A 497 15.40 -14.29 1.44
CA GLU A 497 16.65 -14.76 2.06
C GLU A 497 16.39 -15.78 3.19
N LEU A 498 15.39 -15.53 4.05
CA LEU A 498 14.99 -16.44 5.14
C LEU A 498 14.40 -17.75 4.59
N LEU A 499 13.43 -17.66 3.69
CA LEU A 499 12.74 -18.83 3.11
C LEU A 499 13.68 -19.71 2.27
N ALA A 500 14.68 -19.11 1.62
CA ALA A 500 15.67 -19.83 0.83
C ALA A 500 16.62 -20.72 1.68
N ALA A 501 16.77 -20.44 2.98
CA ALA A 501 17.74 -21.13 3.85
C ALA A 501 17.44 -22.61 4.13
N ARG A 502 16.22 -23.09 3.80
CA ARG A 502 15.81 -24.50 3.94
C ARG A 502 14.69 -24.89 2.95
N THR A 503 14.35 -26.17 2.92
CA THR A 503 13.37 -26.77 1.98
C THR A 503 12.40 -27.75 2.64
N ASP A 504 12.30 -27.72 3.97
CA ASP A 504 11.49 -28.59 4.82
C ASP A 504 10.59 -27.75 5.76
N TRP A 505 10.01 -26.68 5.22
CA TRP A 505 9.17 -25.75 5.98
C TRP A 505 7.89 -26.41 6.49
N SER A 506 7.46 -26.00 7.68
CA SER A 506 6.20 -26.38 8.32
C SER A 506 5.52 -25.15 8.90
N PRO A 507 4.20 -25.18 9.18
CA PRO A 507 3.49 -24.03 9.71
C PRO A 507 4.05 -23.47 11.02
N ALA A 508 4.56 -24.34 11.89
CA ALA A 508 5.22 -23.94 13.13
C ALA A 508 6.59 -23.26 12.89
N ALA A 509 7.35 -23.69 11.88
CA ALA A 509 8.64 -23.10 11.54
C ALA A 509 8.51 -21.71 10.91
N LEU A 510 7.45 -21.47 10.12
CA LEU A 510 7.20 -20.18 9.46
C LEU A 510 6.95 -19.02 10.43
N ALA A 511 6.56 -19.29 11.69
CA ALA A 511 6.45 -18.29 12.75
C ALA A 511 7.72 -17.43 12.89
N ALA A 512 8.90 -18.03 12.72
CA ALA A 512 10.19 -17.32 12.83
C ALA A 512 10.45 -16.29 11.72
N VAL A 513 9.76 -16.39 10.56
CA VAL A 513 9.89 -15.45 9.45
C VAL A 513 9.17 -14.13 9.78
N HIS A 514 7.98 -14.22 10.37
CA HIS A 514 7.19 -13.05 10.83
C HIS A 514 7.89 -12.19 11.88
N THR A 515 8.89 -12.75 12.58
CA THR A 515 9.58 -12.13 13.70
C THR A 515 10.97 -11.60 13.35
N ASP A 516 11.37 -11.57 12.07
CA ASP A 516 12.71 -11.08 11.71
C ASP A 516 12.82 -9.54 11.79
N THR A 517 13.80 -9.09 12.55
CA THR A 517 14.02 -7.71 13.00
C THR A 517 15.17 -7.00 12.29
N LEU A 518 15.70 -7.56 11.19
CA LEU A 518 16.88 -7.00 10.50
C LEU A 518 16.53 -5.71 9.73
N LEU A 519 16.98 -4.57 10.23
CA LEU A 519 16.75 -3.26 9.64
C LEU A 519 17.74 -2.95 8.50
N ALA A 520 17.43 -3.42 7.29
CA ALA A 520 18.32 -3.28 6.13
C ALA A 520 18.51 -1.82 5.67
N SER A 521 17.51 -0.95 5.83
CA SER A 521 17.57 0.49 5.50
C SER A 521 18.49 1.31 6.40
N SER A 522 19.07 0.72 7.46
CA SER A 522 20.09 1.39 8.29
C SER A 522 21.44 1.59 7.57
N ARG A 523 21.67 0.90 6.45
CA ARG A 523 22.94 0.90 5.71
C ARG A 523 23.44 2.30 5.30
N PRO A 524 22.65 3.21 4.70
CA PRO A 524 23.16 4.52 4.24
C PRO A 524 23.60 5.39 5.42
N LEU A 525 22.80 5.46 6.48
CA LEU A 525 23.10 6.24 7.69
C LEU A 525 24.37 5.73 8.38
N LEU A 526 24.48 4.42 8.62
CA LEU A 526 25.69 3.82 9.20
C LEU A 526 26.92 4.01 8.30
N SER A 527 26.74 3.96 6.97
CA SER A 527 27.82 4.19 6.00
C SER A 527 28.28 5.66 5.94
N LEU A 528 27.43 6.63 6.28
CA LEU A 528 27.84 8.02 6.48
C LEU A 528 28.53 8.19 7.84
N LEU A 529 27.95 7.64 8.91
CA LEU A 529 28.48 7.67 10.28
C LEU A 529 29.91 7.09 10.37
N ALA A 530 30.21 6.04 9.62
CA ALA A 530 31.55 5.45 9.50
C ALA A 530 32.60 6.43 8.94
N ARG A 531 32.18 7.39 8.11
CA ARG A 531 33.02 8.36 7.40
C ARG A 531 32.88 9.80 7.94
N SER A 532 32.03 10.02 8.94
CA SER A 532 31.83 11.32 9.59
C SER A 532 33.14 11.89 10.15
N PRO A 533 33.54 13.12 9.74
CA PRO A 533 34.77 13.75 10.19
C PRO A 533 34.64 14.36 11.60
N GLY A 534 35.77 14.77 12.19
CA GLY A 534 35.82 15.64 13.37
C GLY A 534 35.39 15.04 14.72
N LEU A 535 34.81 13.82 14.74
CA LEU A 535 34.12 13.27 15.91
C LEU A 535 34.92 13.31 17.23
N GLY A 536 34.28 13.81 18.28
CA GLY A 536 34.72 13.80 19.67
C GLY A 536 34.79 12.39 20.27
N PRO A 537 35.31 12.25 21.51
CA PRO A 537 35.48 10.94 22.13
C PRO A 537 34.17 10.18 22.36
N ALA A 538 33.07 10.89 22.68
CA ALA A 538 31.76 10.31 22.90
C ALA A 538 31.12 9.84 21.58
N ALA A 539 31.05 10.71 20.57
CA ALA A 539 30.53 10.34 19.25
C ALA A 539 31.34 9.22 18.56
N ARG A 540 32.65 9.15 18.77
CA ARG A 540 33.46 7.99 18.32
C ARG A 540 33.05 6.70 19.02
N ARG A 541 32.82 6.71 20.34
CA ARG A 541 32.27 5.53 21.04
C ARG A 541 30.91 5.11 20.49
N LEU A 542 30.02 6.08 20.23
CA LEU A 542 28.70 5.84 19.65
C LEU A 542 28.78 5.22 18.25
N ARG A 543 29.56 5.82 17.34
CA ARG A 543 29.85 5.26 16.01
C ARG A 543 30.41 3.85 16.11
N ASP A 544 31.48 3.67 16.88
CA ASP A 544 32.18 2.38 16.95
C ASP A 544 31.29 1.29 17.56
N ARG A 545 30.31 1.65 18.40
CA ARG A 545 29.23 0.78 18.89
C ARG A 545 28.23 0.45 17.78
N LEU A 546 27.62 1.45 17.16
CA LEU A 546 26.61 1.27 16.09
C LEU A 546 27.15 0.58 14.82
N LEU A 547 28.45 0.62 14.57
CA LEU A 547 29.10 -0.14 13.49
C LEU A 547 29.41 -1.61 13.86
N ARG A 548 29.23 -2.01 15.12
CA ARG A 548 29.29 -3.41 15.58
C ARG A 548 27.92 -4.02 15.85
N TRP A 549 26.87 -3.20 15.95
CA TRP A 549 25.49 -3.66 16.01
C TRP A 549 25.14 -4.46 14.74
N ASP A 550 24.49 -5.60 14.93
CA ASP A 550 24.04 -6.51 13.86
C ASP A 550 22.96 -5.90 12.93
N ARG A 551 22.26 -4.87 13.44
CA ARG A 551 21.09 -4.17 12.88
C ARG A 551 19.76 -4.88 13.13
N HIS A 552 19.68 -5.74 14.14
CA HIS A 552 18.42 -6.27 14.64
C HIS A 552 17.77 -5.29 15.61
N MET A 553 16.54 -4.86 15.29
CA MET A 553 15.69 -3.97 16.09
C MET A 553 14.97 -4.74 17.22
N ASP A 554 15.72 -5.55 17.98
CA ASP A 554 15.15 -6.41 19.02
C ASP A 554 14.71 -5.60 20.24
N ALA A 555 13.60 -5.98 20.87
CA ALA A 555 13.05 -5.29 22.04
C ALA A 555 14.07 -5.11 23.19
N HIS A 556 14.97 -6.08 23.38
CA HIS A 556 16.03 -6.03 24.39
C HIS A 556 17.28 -5.20 23.98
N SER A 557 17.34 -4.69 22.75
CA SER A 557 18.54 -4.03 22.21
C SER A 557 18.59 -2.55 22.57
N THR A 558 19.59 -2.15 23.36
CA THR A 558 19.94 -0.73 23.58
C THR A 558 20.63 -0.11 22.36
N ASP A 559 21.22 -0.93 21.49
CA ASP A 559 21.90 -0.44 20.27
C ASP A 559 20.87 -0.02 19.21
N ALA A 560 19.73 -0.74 19.13
CA ALA A 560 18.56 -0.31 18.37
C ALA A 560 18.02 1.05 18.86
N THR A 561 17.90 1.26 20.17
CA THR A 561 17.52 2.57 20.76
C THR A 561 18.49 3.68 20.35
N LEU A 562 19.80 3.42 20.39
CA LEU A 562 20.81 4.40 19.97
C LEU A 562 20.76 4.71 18.47
N TYR A 563 20.48 3.71 17.64
CA TYR A 563 20.24 3.91 16.22
C TYR A 563 18.97 4.72 15.96
N ALA A 564 17.86 4.42 16.65
CA ALA A 564 16.60 5.16 16.54
C ALA A 564 16.78 6.64 16.92
N ARG A 565 17.49 6.93 18.02
CA ARG A 565 17.86 8.30 18.42
C ARG A 565 18.71 9.01 17.36
N LEU A 566 19.71 8.33 16.78
CA LEU A 566 20.52 8.89 15.69
C LEU A 566 19.68 9.19 14.44
N ARG A 567 18.80 8.27 14.04
CA ARG A 567 17.84 8.47 12.94
C ARG A 567 16.97 9.69 13.17
N THR A 568 16.37 9.81 14.35
CA THR A 568 15.48 10.92 14.73
C THR A 568 16.19 12.28 14.71
N ASP A 569 17.40 12.39 15.27
CA ASP A 569 18.17 13.64 15.25
C ASP A 569 18.59 14.02 13.80
N VAL A 570 19.03 13.07 12.98
CA VAL A 570 19.31 13.27 11.55
C VAL A 570 18.09 13.79 10.79
N VAL A 571 16.90 13.21 11.05
CA VAL A 571 15.63 13.62 10.43
C VAL A 571 15.26 15.05 10.83
N HIS A 572 15.47 15.45 12.09
CA HIS A 572 15.26 16.84 12.51
C HIS A 572 16.26 17.81 11.87
N ARG A 573 17.54 17.44 11.73
CA ARG A 573 18.53 18.29 11.03
C ARG A 573 18.24 18.44 9.55
N LEU A 574 17.77 17.38 8.88
CA LEU A 574 17.29 17.45 7.50
C LEU A 574 16.07 18.39 7.39
N ALA A 575 15.10 18.26 8.28
CA ALA A 575 13.93 19.15 8.31
C ALA A 575 14.27 20.63 8.56
N GLY A 576 15.33 20.92 9.33
CA GLY A 576 15.86 22.27 9.53
C GLY A 576 16.78 22.76 8.40
N HIS A 577 17.17 21.91 7.45
CA HIS A 577 18.15 22.27 6.42
C HIS A 577 17.55 23.23 5.37
N PRO A 578 18.28 24.26 4.90
CA PRO A 578 17.76 25.20 3.90
C PRO A 578 17.15 24.56 2.64
N ALA A 579 17.72 23.46 2.16
CA ALA A 579 17.23 22.72 0.99
C ALA A 579 15.84 22.05 1.19
N LEU A 580 15.39 21.86 2.44
CA LEU A 580 14.06 21.30 2.77
C LEU A 580 13.13 22.30 3.46
N LYS A 581 13.64 23.47 3.85
CA LYS A 581 12.87 24.56 4.48
C LYS A 581 11.68 25.05 3.63
N GLY A 582 11.71 24.83 2.32
CA GLY A 582 10.57 25.08 1.43
C GLY A 582 9.34 24.23 1.76
N VAL A 583 9.51 22.94 2.10
CA VAL A 583 8.41 22.00 2.40
C VAL A 583 8.11 21.83 3.88
N THR A 584 9.06 22.11 4.79
CA THR A 584 8.78 22.18 6.23
C THR A 584 8.18 23.53 6.64
N GLY A 585 8.56 24.62 5.99
CA GLY A 585 8.03 25.95 6.29
C GLY A 585 8.63 26.59 7.55
N ALA A 586 8.04 27.71 7.97
CA ALA A 586 8.56 28.55 9.06
C ALA A 586 7.60 28.77 10.24
N ALA A 587 6.30 28.47 10.08
CA ALA A 587 5.28 28.71 11.09
C ALA A 587 5.01 27.47 11.98
N ASP A 588 5.08 26.27 11.40
CA ASP A 588 5.06 24.99 12.10
C ASP A 588 5.68 23.92 11.16
N PRO A 589 6.84 23.30 11.49
CA PRO A 589 7.46 22.27 10.64
C PRO A 589 6.60 21.00 10.44
N TRP A 590 5.50 20.88 11.19
CA TRP A 590 4.55 19.77 11.14
C TRP A 590 3.31 20.03 10.27
N ARG A 591 3.09 21.25 9.77
CA ARG A 591 1.82 21.62 9.10
C ARG A 591 2.00 22.38 7.78
N SER A 592 1.46 21.81 6.70
CA SER A 592 0.89 22.62 5.63
C SER A 592 -0.48 23.16 6.06
N ALA A 593 -0.67 24.47 6.00
CA ALA A 593 -1.96 25.12 6.26
C ALA A 593 -2.92 25.08 5.05
N ALA A 594 -2.47 24.55 3.90
CA ALA A 594 -3.23 24.57 2.64
C ALA A 594 -4.31 23.46 2.53
N HIS A 595 -4.39 22.54 3.49
CA HIS A 595 -5.27 21.36 3.42
C HIS A 595 -5.97 21.08 4.77
N PRO A 596 -7.17 20.46 4.77
CA PRO A 596 -7.86 20.02 5.99
C PRO A 596 -7.01 19.15 6.91
N ALA A 597 -7.28 19.22 8.23
CA ALA A 597 -6.44 18.54 9.23
C ALA A 597 -6.37 17.02 9.05
N LEU A 598 -7.47 16.41 8.55
CA LEU A 598 -7.54 14.99 8.20
C LEU A 598 -6.36 14.51 7.36
N PHE A 599 -5.82 15.34 6.46
CA PHE A 599 -4.74 14.95 5.56
C PHE A 599 -3.33 15.17 6.17
N ARG A 600 -3.20 15.75 7.37
CA ARG A 600 -1.91 15.98 8.05
C ARG A 600 -1.01 14.73 8.10
N PRO A 601 -1.49 13.49 8.36
CA PRO A 601 -0.62 12.31 8.35
C PRO A 601 0.14 12.10 7.04
N TRP A 602 -0.45 12.43 5.88
CA TRP A 602 0.20 12.28 4.57
C TRP A 602 1.03 13.51 4.15
N LEU A 603 0.86 14.63 4.85
CA LEU A 603 1.37 15.97 4.48
C LEU A 603 2.41 16.54 5.46
N ALA A 604 2.57 15.96 6.65
CA ALA A 604 3.58 16.37 7.61
C ALA A 604 4.99 16.12 7.02
N ALA A 605 5.80 17.18 6.95
CA ALA A 605 7.08 17.13 6.25
C ALA A 605 8.15 16.32 6.99
N VAL A 606 8.22 16.41 8.33
CA VAL A 606 9.22 15.66 9.12
C VAL A 606 9.00 14.14 9.04
N PRO A 607 7.78 13.58 9.15
CA PRO A 607 7.54 12.16 8.89
C PRO A 607 7.85 11.76 7.45
N ARG A 608 7.55 12.60 6.44
CA ARG A 608 7.94 12.33 5.05
C ARG A 608 9.46 12.26 4.88
N ILE A 609 10.21 13.12 5.56
CA ILE A 609 11.69 13.06 5.63
C ILE A 609 12.16 11.79 6.38
N GLY A 610 11.44 11.39 7.44
CA GLY A 610 11.74 10.21 8.23
C GLY A 610 11.60 8.89 7.48
N TYR A 611 10.51 8.72 6.71
CA TYR A 611 10.28 7.54 5.88
C TYR A 611 11.16 7.57 4.60
N ALA A 612 11.33 8.72 3.96
CA ALA A 612 12.20 8.87 2.78
C ALA A 612 13.71 8.97 3.09
N LEU A 613 14.14 8.68 4.34
CA LEU A 613 15.50 8.99 4.81
C LEU A 613 16.59 8.30 3.99
N GLU A 614 16.40 7.04 3.56
CA GLU A 614 17.36 6.34 2.70
C GLU A 614 17.60 7.11 1.39
N SER A 615 16.53 7.48 0.68
CA SER A 615 16.59 8.29 -0.54
C SER A 615 17.23 9.66 -0.31
N LEU A 616 16.92 10.33 0.80
CA LEU A 616 17.49 11.64 1.15
C LEU A 616 18.98 11.57 1.54
N LEU A 617 19.47 10.39 1.95
CA LEU A 617 20.88 10.16 2.26
C LEU A 617 21.71 9.62 1.07
N THR A 618 21.06 9.09 0.03
CA THR A 618 21.73 8.63 -1.21
C THR A 618 21.69 9.68 -2.32
N VAL A 619 20.51 10.22 -2.65
CA VAL A 619 20.26 11.12 -3.78
C VAL A 619 20.92 12.50 -3.58
N GLY A 620 21.28 13.16 -4.69
CA GLY A 620 21.84 14.51 -4.77
C GLY A 620 20.85 15.64 -4.43
N LEU A 621 20.22 15.60 -3.26
CA LEU A 621 19.58 16.77 -2.63
C LEU A 621 20.61 17.65 -1.92
N LEU A 622 21.61 17.02 -1.29
CA LEU A 622 22.69 17.67 -0.54
C LEU A 622 24.04 17.27 -1.13
N THR A 623 25.11 18.01 -0.85
CA THR A 623 26.48 17.53 -1.15
C THR A 623 26.80 16.30 -0.29
N TYR A 624 27.83 15.54 -0.64
CA TYR A 624 28.25 14.39 0.17
C TYR A 624 28.85 14.87 1.52
N GLU A 625 29.53 16.01 1.48
CA GLU A 625 30.15 16.72 2.59
C GLU A 625 29.09 17.21 3.60
N ASP A 626 27.99 17.81 3.12
CA ASP A 626 26.86 18.23 3.97
C ASP A 626 26.24 17.02 4.70
N ARG A 627 26.08 15.89 4.00
CA ARG A 627 25.53 14.66 4.61
C ARG A 627 26.45 14.09 5.68
N LEU A 628 27.78 14.08 5.44
CA LEU A 628 28.75 13.68 6.45
C LEU A 628 28.75 14.61 7.67
N ALA A 629 28.67 15.92 7.46
CA ALA A 629 28.64 16.93 8.52
C ALA A 629 27.35 16.86 9.36
N LEU A 630 26.20 16.66 8.71
CA LEU A 630 24.90 16.51 9.36
C LEU A 630 24.88 15.25 10.24
N VAL A 631 25.31 14.10 9.71
CA VAL A 631 25.40 12.84 10.49
C VAL A 631 26.45 12.95 11.62
N ALA A 632 27.55 13.67 11.40
CA ALA A 632 28.54 13.93 12.45
C ALA A 632 27.96 14.74 13.61
N ALA A 633 27.27 15.85 13.32
CA ALA A 633 26.61 16.68 14.33
C ALA A 633 25.53 15.91 15.10
N SER A 634 24.85 14.99 14.43
CA SER A 634 23.84 14.11 15.05
C SER A 634 24.47 13.09 16.00
N ALA A 635 25.64 12.55 15.63
CA ALA A 635 26.40 11.64 16.47
C ALA A 635 26.92 12.31 17.75
N GLU A 636 27.33 13.59 17.71
CA GLU A 636 27.69 14.35 18.91
C GLU A 636 26.48 14.57 19.83
N ALA A 637 25.35 15.01 19.28
CA ALA A 637 24.14 15.29 20.07
C ALA A 637 23.60 14.03 20.77
N VAL A 638 23.49 12.91 20.05
CA VAL A 638 23.02 11.64 20.62
C VAL A 638 24.02 11.04 21.59
N ALA A 639 25.33 11.20 21.37
CA ALA A 639 26.33 10.73 22.31
C ALA A 639 26.32 11.54 23.62
N ALA A 640 26.19 12.87 23.56
CA ALA A 640 26.05 13.71 24.74
C ALA A 640 24.77 13.37 25.53
N ALA A 641 23.62 13.26 24.85
CA ALA A 641 22.35 12.88 25.48
C ALA A 641 22.38 11.46 26.10
N ALA A 642 23.15 10.53 25.53
CA ALA A 642 23.33 9.18 26.07
C ALA A 642 24.33 9.11 27.25
N GLU A 643 25.20 10.12 27.43
CA GLU A 643 26.05 10.25 28.63
C GLU A 643 25.33 10.94 29.79
N GLU A 644 24.37 11.84 29.50
CA GLU A 644 23.46 12.43 30.50
C GLU A 644 22.32 11.48 30.90
N THR A 645 21.64 10.87 29.94
CA THR A 645 20.55 9.91 30.16
C THR A 645 20.76 8.63 29.35
N PRO A 646 21.42 7.61 29.94
CA PRO A 646 21.65 6.33 29.30
C PRO A 646 20.35 5.71 28.75
N PRO A 647 20.32 5.26 27.49
CA PRO A 647 19.13 4.65 26.89
C PRO A 647 18.81 3.27 27.49
N GLY A 648 17.53 3.02 27.74
CA GLY A 648 17.01 1.68 27.95
C GLY A 648 16.89 0.88 26.64
N PRO A 649 16.59 -0.43 26.73
CA PRO A 649 16.21 -1.29 25.60
C PRO A 649 15.10 -0.70 24.70
N TRP A 650 15.08 -1.13 23.44
CA TRP A 650 14.14 -0.63 22.42
C TRP A 650 12.68 -0.75 22.85
N GLY A 651 12.26 -1.92 23.35
CA GLY A 651 10.87 -2.21 23.74
C GLY A 651 10.35 -1.40 24.94
N GLU A 652 11.21 -0.71 25.69
CA GLU A 652 10.75 0.23 26.73
C GLU A 652 10.14 1.50 26.10
N GLN A 653 10.68 1.94 24.95
CA GLN A 653 10.23 3.09 24.17
C GLN A 653 9.27 2.69 23.02
N HIS A 654 9.53 1.54 22.38
CA HIS A 654 8.77 1.02 21.24
C HIS A 654 7.60 0.14 21.68
N ARG A 655 6.56 0.82 22.18
CA ARG A 655 5.33 0.18 22.66
C ARG A 655 4.17 0.35 21.69
N LEU A 656 3.26 -0.61 21.73
CA LEU A 656 1.99 -0.54 21.00
C LEU A 656 1.15 0.63 21.52
N SER A 657 0.65 1.45 20.61
CA SER A 657 -0.31 2.51 20.89
C SER A 657 -1.51 2.34 19.95
N PRO A 658 -2.49 1.50 20.32
CA PRO A 658 -3.58 1.13 19.43
C PRO A 658 -4.59 2.26 19.28
N TRP A 659 -5.25 2.35 18.13
CA TRP A 659 -6.36 3.27 17.95
C TRP A 659 -7.60 2.76 18.70
N GLN A 660 -8.24 3.64 19.45
CA GLN A 660 -9.49 3.41 20.17
C GLN A 660 -10.43 4.59 19.88
N ALA A 661 -11.72 4.32 19.70
CA ALA A 661 -12.72 5.39 19.58
C ALA A 661 -12.94 6.15 20.90
N LEU A 662 -12.71 5.49 22.05
CA LEU A 662 -12.84 6.05 23.40
C LEU A 662 -11.67 5.55 24.27
N PRO A 663 -10.48 6.15 24.16
CA PRO A 663 -9.25 5.63 24.79
C PRO A 663 -9.31 5.62 26.33
N ASP A 664 -10.05 6.53 26.95
CA ASP A 664 -10.13 6.66 28.43
C ASP A 664 -10.94 5.55 29.12
N LEU A 665 -11.54 4.61 28.37
CA LEU A 665 -12.40 3.56 28.93
C LEU A 665 -11.69 2.24 29.25
N THR A 666 -10.49 1.99 28.70
CA THR A 666 -9.72 0.78 29.02
C THR A 666 -8.44 1.12 29.78
N PRO A 667 -8.02 0.33 30.79
CA PRO A 667 -6.80 0.62 31.54
C PRO A 667 -5.54 0.62 30.67
N ASP A 668 -4.72 1.65 30.85
CA ASP A 668 -3.36 1.74 30.32
C ASP A 668 -2.39 0.92 31.18
N ASP A 669 -2.33 -0.37 30.89
CA ASP A 669 -1.38 -1.32 31.47
C ASP A 669 -0.40 -1.88 30.42
N GLU A 670 0.59 -2.65 30.88
CA GLU A 670 1.62 -3.24 30.00
C GLU A 670 1.07 -4.36 29.09
N GLU A 671 -0.12 -4.90 29.41
CA GLU A 671 -0.83 -5.84 28.54
C GLU A 671 -1.62 -5.11 27.43
N ALA A 672 -2.12 -3.90 27.69
CA ALA A 672 -2.67 -2.99 26.68
C ALA A 672 -1.59 -2.45 25.72
N ARG A 673 -0.39 -2.14 26.26
CA ARG A 673 0.71 -1.49 25.54
C ARG A 673 2.04 -2.25 25.66
N PRO A 674 2.11 -3.49 25.13
CA PRO A 674 3.34 -4.29 25.16
C PRO A 674 4.47 -3.61 24.38
N GLY A 675 5.69 -3.73 24.90
CA GLY A 675 6.93 -3.38 24.20
C GLY A 675 7.30 -4.47 23.19
N LEU A 676 7.55 -4.09 21.93
CA LEU A 676 7.85 -5.04 20.85
C LEU A 676 9.24 -4.83 20.25
N ALA A 677 9.64 -5.82 19.46
CA ALA A 677 10.75 -5.74 18.52
C ALA A 677 10.24 -5.34 17.12
N GLY A 678 11.14 -4.83 16.28
CA GLY A 678 10.84 -4.45 14.89
C GLY A 678 11.00 -2.95 14.62
N ASP A 679 10.80 -2.59 13.36
CA ASP A 679 10.78 -1.22 12.82
C ASP A 679 10.12 -1.27 11.41
N HIS A 680 9.95 -0.13 10.73
CA HIS A 680 9.19 -0.02 9.48
C HIS A 680 9.65 -1.00 8.37
N ASP A 681 10.96 -1.04 8.07
CA ASP A 681 11.56 -1.89 7.01
C ASP A 681 11.89 -3.33 7.45
N CYS A 682 11.66 -3.68 8.71
CA CYS A 682 11.84 -5.05 9.21
C CYS A 682 10.72 -5.96 8.70
N VAL A 683 10.94 -7.29 8.66
CA VAL A 683 9.85 -8.23 8.32
C VAL A 683 8.76 -8.12 9.40
N LEU A 684 9.18 -8.09 10.67
CA LEU A 684 8.36 -7.61 11.78
C LEU A 684 8.18 -6.09 11.69
N SER A 685 7.24 -5.65 10.86
CA SER A 685 7.02 -4.23 10.52
C SER A 685 6.21 -3.48 11.59
N THR A 686 6.78 -3.30 12.78
CA THR A 686 6.21 -2.44 13.83
C THR A 686 6.59 -0.99 13.54
N SER A 687 5.72 -0.28 12.83
CA SER A 687 6.04 1.00 12.20
C SER A 687 5.83 2.15 13.19
N ALA A 688 6.93 2.61 13.80
CA ALA A 688 7.01 3.88 14.50
C ALA A 688 6.81 5.08 13.53
N VAL A 689 6.88 6.31 14.03
CA VAL A 689 6.87 7.52 13.18
C VAL A 689 8.18 8.29 13.40
N PRO A 690 9.23 8.02 12.59
CA PRO A 690 10.55 8.60 12.79
C PRO A 690 10.52 10.14 12.82
N GLY A 691 11.16 10.73 13.82
CA GLY A 691 11.09 12.16 14.11
C GLY A 691 9.90 12.59 14.99
N VAL A 692 8.84 11.79 15.15
CA VAL A 692 7.68 12.11 16.02
C VAL A 692 7.72 11.31 17.31
N THR A 693 7.73 9.99 17.20
CA THR A 693 7.58 9.06 18.32
C THR A 693 8.09 7.67 17.96
N ASP A 694 8.68 7.02 18.94
CA ASP A 694 9.08 5.61 18.84
C ASP A 694 7.91 4.65 19.15
N LEU A 695 6.77 5.14 19.66
CA LEU A 695 5.53 4.36 19.75
C LEU A 695 5.05 3.95 18.34
N PHE A 696 4.49 2.74 18.22
CA PHE A 696 3.90 2.27 16.96
C PHE A 696 2.38 2.06 17.09
N ALA A 697 1.64 2.61 16.14
CA ALA A 697 0.21 2.35 15.96
C ALA A 697 -0.07 1.43 14.77
N ARG A 698 0.94 1.10 13.95
CA ARG A 698 0.83 0.22 12.78
C ARG A 698 1.74 -0.99 12.93
N GLY A 699 1.20 -2.18 12.67
CA GLY A 699 1.96 -3.43 12.66
C GLY A 699 1.13 -4.61 12.19
N PRO A 700 1.61 -5.85 12.38
CA PRO A 700 0.89 -7.09 12.06
C PRO A 700 -0.51 -7.17 12.71
N ALA A 701 -1.55 -6.73 12.00
CA ALA A 701 -2.93 -6.72 12.47
C ALA A 701 -3.57 -8.12 12.51
N ALA A 702 -2.90 -9.10 11.90
CA ALA A 702 -3.01 -10.53 12.15
C ALA A 702 -1.69 -11.18 11.68
N ARG A 703 -1.47 -12.45 12.01
CA ARG A 703 -0.51 -13.33 11.30
C ARG A 703 -1.20 -14.65 11.00
N TYR A 704 -0.88 -15.29 9.88
CA TYR A 704 -1.45 -16.60 9.51
C TYR A 704 -0.47 -17.44 8.70
N VAL A 705 -0.69 -18.76 8.75
CA VAL A 705 -0.07 -19.78 7.90
C VAL A 705 -1.14 -20.82 7.57
N TRP A 706 -1.49 -20.96 6.29
CA TRP A 706 -2.38 -21.98 5.77
C TRP A 706 -1.57 -23.19 5.27
N ASP A 707 -1.96 -24.40 5.70
CA ASP A 707 -1.36 -25.67 5.28
C ASP A 707 -2.34 -26.46 4.41
N LEU A 708 -1.98 -26.69 3.15
CA LEU A 708 -2.81 -27.41 2.18
C LEU A 708 -2.68 -28.94 2.24
N ALA A 709 -1.72 -29.49 2.98
CA ALA A 709 -1.74 -30.93 3.26
C ALA A 709 -2.82 -31.24 4.31
N ARG A 710 -2.89 -30.41 5.35
CA ARG A 710 -3.75 -30.62 6.53
C ARG A 710 -4.23 -29.28 7.10
N ARG A 711 -5.51 -28.97 6.89
CA ARG A 711 -6.12 -27.69 7.32
C ARG A 711 -5.99 -27.46 8.82
N GLU A 712 -5.94 -28.52 9.63
CA GLU A 712 -5.71 -28.50 11.08
C GLU A 712 -4.25 -28.14 11.50
N ASP A 713 -3.26 -28.31 10.61
CA ASP A 713 -1.88 -27.84 10.86
C ASP A 713 -1.73 -26.32 10.63
N SER A 714 -2.75 -25.68 10.03
CA SER A 714 -2.79 -24.23 9.82
C SER A 714 -2.75 -23.47 11.15
N ARG A 715 -2.24 -22.23 11.13
CA ARG A 715 -2.01 -21.41 12.32
C ARG A 715 -2.35 -19.94 12.07
N TRP A 716 -2.70 -19.24 13.13
CA TRP A 716 -3.01 -17.80 13.10
C TRP A 716 -2.83 -17.15 14.47
N VAL A 717 -2.84 -15.81 14.52
CA VAL A 717 -2.99 -15.02 15.76
C VAL A 717 -3.44 -13.59 15.43
N VAL A 718 -4.21 -12.95 16.30
CA VAL A 718 -4.55 -11.51 16.25
C VAL A 718 -3.95 -10.73 17.42
N PRO A 719 -3.80 -9.38 17.34
CA PRO A 719 -3.17 -8.58 18.39
C PRO A 719 -3.80 -8.62 19.79
N PHE A 720 -5.08 -9.03 19.89
CA PHE A 720 -5.86 -8.94 21.12
C PHE A 720 -6.54 -10.28 21.46
N GLY A 721 -7.68 -10.57 20.82
CA GLY A 721 -8.44 -11.80 20.98
C GLY A 721 -9.67 -11.81 20.05
N ALA A 722 -10.52 -12.84 20.15
CA ALA A 722 -11.72 -12.94 19.32
C ALA A 722 -12.76 -11.84 19.66
N SER A 723 -12.96 -11.56 20.96
CA SER A 723 -14.01 -10.72 21.51
C SER A 723 -13.61 -9.24 21.58
N GLY A 724 -14.44 -8.36 21.00
CA GLY A 724 -14.30 -6.92 21.19
C GLY A 724 -14.77 -6.46 22.58
N VAL A 725 -15.70 -7.19 23.20
CA VAL A 725 -16.32 -6.84 24.49
C VAL A 725 -15.27 -6.77 25.62
N PRO A 726 -15.11 -5.61 26.30
CA PRO A 726 -14.24 -5.46 27.46
C PRO A 726 -14.60 -6.42 28.60
N GLY A 727 -13.59 -6.95 29.30
CA GLY A 727 -13.78 -7.91 30.40
C GLY A 727 -14.15 -9.34 29.97
N SER A 728 -14.31 -9.60 28.67
CA SER A 728 -14.34 -10.97 28.14
C SER A 728 -12.97 -11.65 28.30
N ALA A 729 -12.96 -12.95 28.61
CA ALA A 729 -11.72 -13.73 28.65
C ALA A 729 -10.97 -13.67 27.32
N HIS A 730 -11.71 -13.67 26.20
CA HIS A 730 -11.18 -13.63 24.84
C HIS A 730 -10.99 -12.20 24.30
N HIS A 731 -10.81 -11.21 25.19
CA HIS A 731 -10.57 -9.82 24.82
C HIS A 731 -9.08 -9.56 24.51
N ARG A 732 -8.16 -10.15 25.28
CA ARG A 732 -6.71 -9.94 25.18
C ARG A 732 -5.88 -11.23 25.29
N ASP A 733 -6.50 -12.40 25.33
CA ASP A 733 -5.84 -13.71 25.51
C ASP A 733 -4.77 -14.06 24.46
N GLN A 734 -4.90 -13.54 23.23
CA GLN A 734 -3.90 -13.68 22.18
C GLN A 734 -2.79 -12.62 22.24
N THR A 735 -2.96 -11.48 22.93
CA THR A 735 -1.95 -10.40 23.03
C THR A 735 -0.56 -10.90 23.42
N PRO A 736 -0.39 -11.74 24.47
CA PRO A 736 0.92 -12.23 24.87
C PRO A 736 1.55 -13.18 23.84
N LEU A 737 0.72 -13.90 23.06
CA LEU A 737 1.17 -14.79 21.97
C LEU A 737 1.60 -13.98 20.75
N TRP A 738 0.79 -13.02 20.34
CA TRP A 738 1.07 -12.10 19.24
C TRP A 738 2.34 -11.27 19.48
N ALA A 739 2.55 -10.76 20.70
CA ALA A 739 3.73 -9.97 21.06
C ALA A 739 5.04 -10.78 20.92
N ARG A 740 5.01 -12.09 21.21
CA ARG A 740 6.15 -13.02 21.03
C ARG A 740 6.16 -13.79 19.70
N GLY A 741 5.29 -13.42 18.74
CA GLY A 741 5.20 -14.05 17.43
C GLY A 741 4.69 -15.50 17.41
N ALA A 742 4.11 -16.00 18.51
CA ALA A 742 3.56 -17.34 18.58
C ALA A 742 2.17 -17.40 17.91
N LEU A 743 1.89 -18.51 17.21
CA LEU A 743 0.65 -18.73 16.48
C LEU A 743 -0.15 -19.91 17.07
N ILE A 744 -1.44 -19.68 17.34
CA ILE A 744 -2.39 -20.72 17.76
C ILE A 744 -2.83 -21.57 16.55
N PRO A 745 -3.17 -22.85 16.73
CA PRO A 745 -3.66 -23.70 15.65
C PRO A 745 -5.06 -23.27 15.18
N VAL A 746 -5.46 -23.73 13.99
CA VAL A 746 -6.82 -23.58 13.46
C VAL A 746 -7.63 -24.84 13.79
N VAL A 747 -8.68 -24.72 14.60
CA VAL A 747 -9.55 -25.85 14.93
C VAL A 747 -10.51 -26.15 13.77
N THR A 748 -10.43 -27.37 13.23
CA THR A 748 -11.24 -27.82 12.07
C THR A 748 -12.16 -28.99 12.40
N ASP A 749 -11.83 -29.79 13.40
CA ASP A 749 -12.74 -30.81 13.93
C ASP A 749 -13.86 -30.14 14.72
N TRP A 750 -15.11 -30.44 14.39
CA TRP A 750 -16.28 -29.94 15.10
C TRP A 750 -16.46 -30.57 16.49
N ASN A 751 -15.76 -31.68 16.76
CA ASN A 751 -15.73 -32.31 18.07
C ASN A 751 -15.03 -31.38 19.08
N LEU A 752 -13.86 -30.85 18.71
CA LEU A 752 -13.00 -29.99 19.55
C LEU A 752 -13.52 -28.54 19.69
N LEU A 753 -14.81 -28.31 19.41
CA LEU A 753 -15.44 -27.00 19.50
C LEU A 753 -16.56 -27.06 20.53
N HIS A 754 -16.51 -26.14 21.49
CA HIS A 754 -17.58 -25.94 22.44
C HIS A 754 -18.80 -25.45 21.67
N PRO A 755 -19.91 -26.22 21.59
CA PRO A 755 -21.15 -25.66 21.07
C PRO A 755 -21.51 -24.45 21.93
N THR A 756 -21.84 -23.33 21.28
CA THR A 756 -22.40 -22.14 21.95
C THR A 756 -23.89 -22.34 22.20
N THR A 757 -24.25 -23.58 22.55
CA THR A 757 -25.48 -23.95 23.25
C THR A 757 -25.49 -23.36 24.65
N ARG A 758 -26.62 -23.53 25.33
CA ARG A 758 -26.65 -23.51 26.79
C ARG A 758 -25.96 -24.79 27.32
N HIS A 759 -24.62 -24.77 27.35
CA HIS A 759 -23.66 -25.79 27.86
C HIS A 759 -23.27 -26.97 26.92
N PRO A 760 -22.04 -27.53 27.04
CA PRO A 760 -21.41 -28.43 26.05
C PRO A 760 -21.21 -29.90 26.49
N GLU A 761 -20.93 -30.82 25.54
CA GLU A 761 -20.06 -32.02 25.69
C GLU A 761 -19.75 -32.69 24.31
N GLU A 762 -18.81 -33.66 24.28
CA GLU A 762 -18.14 -34.19 23.05
C GLU A 762 -18.62 -35.60 22.52
N PRO A 763 -18.28 -36.02 21.27
CA PRO A 763 -18.79 -37.24 20.57
C PRO A 763 -17.79 -38.46 20.55
N PRO A 764 -17.02 -38.93 19.50
CA PRO A 764 -16.98 -38.82 18.02
C PRO A 764 -17.01 -40.20 17.23
N ALA A 765 -17.14 -40.22 15.87
CA ALA A 765 -16.70 -41.34 14.96
C ALA A 765 -16.90 -41.09 13.42
N MET A 766 -16.20 -41.86 12.54
CA MET A 766 -16.02 -41.62 11.07
C MET A 766 -16.51 -42.76 10.12
N THR A 767 -16.66 -42.47 8.80
CA THR A 767 -16.21 -43.21 7.55
C THR A 767 -17.18 -43.05 6.33
N ALA A 768 -16.86 -43.34 5.04
CA ALA A 768 -15.72 -42.99 4.16
C ALA A 768 -15.97 -43.34 2.63
N ALA A 769 -15.29 -42.64 1.70
CA ALA A 769 -14.82 -43.04 0.33
C ALA A 769 -15.63 -42.89 -1.01
N ALA A 770 -15.06 -42.11 -1.96
CA ALA A 770 -14.76 -42.38 -3.42
C ALA A 770 -15.89 -42.49 -4.51
N ASN A 771 -15.73 -42.23 -5.84
CA ASN A 771 -14.60 -41.75 -6.70
C ASN A 771 -14.98 -41.30 -8.17
N THR A 772 -14.25 -40.31 -8.77
CA THR A 772 -13.91 -40.08 -10.24
C THR A 772 -14.98 -39.99 -11.39
N ALA A 773 -14.82 -39.41 -12.62
CA ALA A 773 -14.01 -38.35 -13.32
C ALA A 773 -14.46 -38.32 -14.86
N ALA A 774 -14.02 -37.59 -15.93
CA ALA A 774 -13.06 -36.52 -16.33
C ALA A 774 -13.31 -35.98 -17.80
N ALA A 775 -12.56 -34.93 -18.28
CA ALA A 775 -12.13 -34.62 -19.70
C ALA A 775 -13.13 -34.00 -20.77
N THR A 776 -12.78 -33.16 -21.81
CA THR A 776 -11.56 -32.41 -22.29
C THR A 776 -11.81 -31.39 -23.48
N ALA A 777 -10.90 -30.39 -23.71
CA ALA A 777 -10.51 -29.69 -25.00
C ALA A 777 -11.41 -28.55 -25.63
N ASN A 778 -11.05 -27.62 -26.59
CA ASN A 778 -9.85 -26.93 -27.21
C ASN A 778 -10.31 -25.88 -28.32
N ILE A 779 -9.61 -24.94 -29.05
CA ILE A 779 -8.36 -24.09 -29.01
C ILE A 779 -8.31 -23.03 -30.21
N ALA A 780 -7.76 -21.79 -30.02
CA ALA A 780 -7.11 -20.79 -30.98
C ALA A 780 -7.84 -20.10 -32.20
N ALA A 781 -7.34 -19.02 -32.90
CA ALA A 781 -6.51 -17.79 -32.63
C ALA A 781 -6.22 -16.89 -33.92
N ALA A 782 -5.52 -15.72 -33.77
CA ALA A 782 -4.69 -14.90 -34.75
C ALA A 782 -5.20 -13.54 -35.37
N ASP A 783 -4.27 -12.60 -35.72
CA ASP A 783 -4.55 -11.14 -36.03
C ASP A 783 -3.66 -10.33 -37.09
N PRO A 784 -2.64 -9.43 -36.81
CA PRO A 784 -2.57 -8.03 -37.37
C PRO A 784 -1.25 -7.46 -38.05
N THR A 785 -1.36 -6.29 -38.77
CA THR A 785 -0.29 -5.34 -39.29
C THR A 785 -0.90 -3.94 -39.66
N ALA A 786 -0.32 -2.71 -39.66
CA ALA A 786 1.04 -2.05 -39.63
C ALA A 786 1.77 -1.80 -41.00
N ALA A 787 2.55 -0.73 -41.31
CA ALA A 787 2.76 0.70 -40.87
C ALA A 787 3.76 1.45 -41.84
N ASP A 788 3.92 2.82 -41.87
CA ASP A 788 4.94 3.57 -42.71
C ASP A 788 5.29 5.06 -42.27
N PRO A 789 6.57 5.55 -42.25
CA PRO A 789 7.02 6.91 -41.80
C PRO A 789 8.13 7.64 -42.67
N THR A 790 9.07 8.42 -42.07
CA THR A 790 10.15 9.22 -42.76
C THR A 790 11.53 9.30 -42.03
N VAL A 791 12.52 10.05 -42.54
CA VAL A 791 13.98 9.69 -42.54
C VAL A 791 14.94 10.47 -41.57
N PRO A 792 15.97 9.83 -40.96
CA PRO A 792 16.85 10.39 -39.91
C PRO A 792 17.78 11.61 -40.13
N ALA A 793 18.42 11.77 -41.29
CA ALA A 793 19.82 12.25 -41.37
C ALA A 793 20.13 13.75 -41.08
N LEU A 794 19.15 14.57 -40.70
CA LEU A 794 19.29 16.04 -40.63
C LEU A 794 19.48 16.62 -39.20
N ARG A 795 19.64 15.77 -38.17
CA ARG A 795 19.66 16.19 -36.76
C ARG A 795 21.01 16.75 -36.26
N ALA A 796 20.92 17.60 -35.24
CA ALA A 796 22.06 18.15 -34.52
C ALA A 796 22.75 17.09 -33.65
N ALA A 797 24.07 17.22 -33.47
CA ALA A 797 24.88 16.27 -32.71
C ALA A 797 25.26 16.81 -31.33
N VAL A 798 25.26 15.94 -30.32
CA VAL A 798 25.73 16.24 -28.94
C VAL A 798 27.23 15.96 -28.76
N HIS A 799 27.83 15.17 -29.65
CA HIS A 799 29.26 14.88 -29.71
C HIS A 799 29.69 14.71 -31.16
N GLU A 800 30.87 15.23 -31.50
CA GLU A 800 31.47 15.05 -32.81
C GLU A 800 32.99 14.87 -32.65
N GLN A 801 33.51 13.74 -33.13
CA GLN A 801 34.91 13.37 -32.96
C GLN A 801 35.47 12.77 -34.25
N LYS A 802 36.55 13.37 -34.75
CA LYS A 802 37.34 12.82 -35.84
C LYS A 802 38.30 11.76 -35.30
N VAL A 803 38.15 10.52 -35.75
CA VAL A 803 39.00 9.39 -35.37
C VAL A 803 39.95 9.08 -36.52
N GLU A 804 41.26 9.10 -36.25
CA GLU A 804 42.30 8.91 -37.26
C GLU A 804 42.18 7.55 -37.95
N GLY A 805 42.32 7.53 -39.28
CA GLY A 805 42.12 6.33 -40.11
C GLY A 805 40.68 5.80 -40.19
N PHE A 806 39.73 6.33 -39.41
CA PHE A 806 38.37 5.79 -39.31
C PHE A 806 37.27 6.71 -39.87
N GLY A 807 37.36 8.03 -39.67
CA GLY A 807 36.34 9.00 -40.13
C GLY A 807 35.84 9.89 -39.00
N THR A 808 34.76 10.66 -39.24
CA THR A 808 34.10 11.48 -38.21
C THR A 808 32.91 10.73 -37.63
N VAL A 809 32.92 10.53 -36.31
CA VAL A 809 31.82 9.95 -35.54
C VAL A 809 31.00 11.09 -34.93
N ARG A 810 29.68 11.08 -35.16
CA ARG A 810 28.71 12.03 -34.59
C ARG A 810 27.68 11.28 -33.76
N LEU A 811 27.40 11.73 -32.54
CA LEU A 811 26.24 11.27 -31.76
C LEU A 811 25.09 12.25 -31.94
N VAL A 812 23.98 11.83 -32.57
CA VAL A 812 22.73 12.60 -32.58
C VAL A 812 21.73 11.95 -31.62
N PRO A 813 20.90 12.72 -30.87
CA PRO A 813 19.81 12.13 -30.08
C PRO A 813 18.85 11.35 -30.99
N VAL A 814 18.36 10.20 -30.51
CA VAL A 814 17.32 9.43 -31.19
C VAL A 814 16.04 10.27 -31.31
N ASP A 815 15.41 10.21 -32.48
CA ASP A 815 14.10 10.77 -32.78
C ASP A 815 13.13 9.58 -32.86
N PRO A 816 12.27 9.34 -31.87
CA PRO A 816 11.55 8.07 -31.76
C PRO A 816 10.73 7.72 -33.00
N GLU A 817 10.07 8.69 -33.64
CA GLU A 817 9.19 8.45 -34.79
C GLU A 817 9.98 8.37 -36.11
N ALA A 818 11.04 9.18 -36.27
CA ALA A 818 11.88 9.17 -37.49
C ALA A 818 12.97 8.09 -37.50
N ASP A 819 13.36 7.54 -36.35
CA ASP A 819 14.29 6.41 -36.24
C ASP A 819 13.59 5.05 -36.10
N ALA A 820 12.26 5.02 -35.89
CA ALA A 820 11.51 3.82 -35.50
C ALA A 820 11.83 2.59 -36.34
N ASP A 821 11.81 2.71 -37.67
CA ASP A 821 12.02 1.59 -38.59
C ASP A 821 13.47 1.10 -38.60
N LEU A 822 14.42 2.04 -38.55
CA LEU A 822 15.85 1.76 -38.53
C LEU A 822 16.23 1.03 -37.24
N LEU A 823 15.73 1.53 -36.10
CA LEU A 823 15.96 0.92 -34.80
C LEU A 823 15.22 -0.40 -34.66
N HIS A 824 13.95 -0.50 -35.07
CA HIS A 824 13.20 -1.76 -35.11
C HIS A 824 13.94 -2.81 -35.95
N GLY A 825 14.40 -2.43 -37.14
CA GLY A 825 15.21 -3.26 -38.02
C GLY A 825 16.59 -3.66 -37.47
N TRP A 826 17.06 -3.05 -36.38
CA TRP A 826 18.31 -3.43 -35.70
C TRP A 826 18.09 -4.20 -34.40
N VAL A 827 17.11 -3.81 -33.57
CA VAL A 827 16.90 -4.35 -32.21
C VAL A 827 16.05 -5.62 -32.18
N THR A 828 15.28 -5.89 -33.25
CA THR A 828 14.45 -7.11 -33.36
C THR A 828 15.21 -8.31 -33.94
N GLU A 829 16.34 -8.10 -34.61
CA GLU A 829 17.13 -9.18 -35.21
C GLU A 829 17.65 -10.20 -34.19
N GLU A 830 17.84 -11.46 -34.60
CA GLU A 830 18.43 -12.49 -33.74
C GLU A 830 19.83 -12.10 -33.21
N ARG A 831 20.62 -11.36 -34.02
CA ARG A 831 21.93 -10.80 -33.61
C ARG A 831 21.85 -9.77 -32.48
N ALA A 832 20.65 -9.27 -32.19
CA ALA A 832 20.35 -8.28 -31.16
C ALA A 832 19.46 -8.84 -30.04
N ARG A 833 19.20 -10.16 -29.99
CA ARG A 833 18.32 -10.79 -28.98
C ARG A 833 18.61 -10.43 -27.52
N PHE A 834 19.87 -10.17 -27.17
CA PHE A 834 20.33 -9.71 -25.84
C PHE A 834 20.11 -8.20 -25.57
N TRP A 835 19.41 -7.51 -26.47
CA TRP A 835 18.81 -6.19 -26.30
C TRP A 835 17.34 -6.27 -25.84
N GLY A 836 16.78 -7.49 -25.72
CA GLY A 836 15.42 -7.75 -25.20
C GLY A 836 14.26 -7.49 -26.16
N MET A 837 14.50 -6.84 -27.31
CA MET A 837 13.43 -6.32 -28.17
C MET A 837 12.97 -7.26 -29.30
N GLY A 838 13.45 -8.51 -29.35
CA GLY A 838 13.23 -9.47 -30.45
C GLY A 838 11.78 -9.82 -30.83
N GLY A 839 10.80 -9.45 -30.01
CA GLY A 839 9.37 -9.62 -30.29
C GLY A 839 8.55 -8.31 -30.29
N HIS A 840 9.20 -7.15 -30.31
CA HIS A 840 8.53 -5.85 -30.26
C HIS A 840 8.13 -5.37 -31.66
N THR A 841 6.95 -4.75 -31.80
CA THR A 841 6.53 -4.07 -33.03
C THR A 841 7.24 -2.72 -33.21
N ARG A 842 7.23 -2.18 -34.44
CA ARG A 842 7.72 -0.81 -34.75
C ARG A 842 7.24 0.23 -33.73
N GLU A 843 5.94 0.19 -33.41
CA GLU A 843 5.29 1.14 -32.51
C GLU A 843 5.79 0.97 -31.07
N GLN A 844 5.94 -0.26 -30.59
CA GLN A 844 6.55 -0.53 -29.28
C GLN A 844 8.02 -0.11 -29.22
N VAL A 845 8.76 -0.23 -30.32
CA VAL A 845 10.15 0.27 -30.42
C VAL A 845 10.18 1.80 -30.31
N ARG A 846 9.32 2.52 -31.04
CA ARG A 846 9.17 3.98 -30.91
C ARG A 846 8.84 4.36 -29.46
N ASP A 847 7.77 3.80 -28.90
CA ASP A 847 7.26 4.17 -27.58
C ASP A 847 8.32 3.97 -26.48
N ILE A 848 9.19 2.96 -26.63
CA ILE A 848 10.34 2.74 -25.74
C ILE A 848 11.40 3.84 -25.90
N TYR A 849 11.73 4.27 -27.13
CA TYR A 849 12.69 5.37 -27.33
C TYR A 849 12.12 6.75 -26.97
N GLU A 850 10.82 6.95 -27.07
CA GLU A 850 10.12 8.13 -26.53
C GLU A 850 10.18 8.15 -25.01
N PHE A 851 9.88 7.02 -24.35
CA PHE A 851 10.04 6.88 -22.90
C PHE A 851 11.49 7.14 -22.46
N VAL A 852 12.48 6.50 -23.09
CA VAL A 852 13.90 6.76 -22.80
C VAL A 852 14.28 8.23 -23.01
N GLY A 853 13.81 8.87 -24.08
CA GLY A 853 14.03 10.29 -24.35
C GLY A 853 13.39 11.24 -23.32
N SER A 854 12.38 10.77 -22.57
CA SER A 854 11.73 11.54 -21.51
C SER A 854 12.46 11.49 -20.16
N LEU A 855 13.44 10.58 -19.99
CA LEU A 855 14.15 10.38 -18.73
C LEU A 855 15.33 11.34 -18.58
N PRO A 856 15.51 12.01 -17.42
CA PRO A 856 16.68 12.85 -17.19
C PRO A 856 17.97 12.05 -16.98
N THR A 857 17.86 10.76 -16.63
CA THR A 857 18.99 9.87 -16.29
C THR A 857 19.34 8.85 -17.37
N HIS A 858 18.58 8.76 -18.47
CA HIS A 858 18.80 7.81 -19.57
C HIS A 858 18.74 8.54 -20.91
N HIS A 859 19.66 8.27 -21.81
CA HIS A 859 19.69 8.89 -23.14
C HIS A 859 20.03 7.87 -24.22
N ALA A 860 19.39 7.99 -25.39
CA ALA A 860 19.66 7.17 -26.57
C ALA A 860 20.19 8.05 -27.71
N TYR A 861 21.27 7.59 -28.35
CA TYR A 861 21.95 8.29 -29.43
C TYR A 861 22.13 7.38 -30.64
N LEU A 862 21.81 7.90 -31.82
CA LEU A 862 22.20 7.30 -33.08
C LEU A 862 23.63 7.77 -33.41
N ALA A 863 24.57 6.84 -33.48
CA ALA A 863 25.95 7.11 -33.85
C ALA A 863 26.09 7.06 -35.38
N LEU A 864 26.39 8.21 -35.99
CA LEU A 864 26.66 8.35 -37.42
C LEU A 864 28.16 8.35 -37.68
N ARG A 865 28.64 7.52 -38.61
CA ARG A 865 30.00 7.59 -39.17
C ARG A 865 29.93 8.26 -40.53
N ASP A 866 30.54 9.44 -40.68
CA ASP A 866 30.57 10.23 -41.91
C ASP A 866 29.16 10.48 -42.52
N GLY A 867 28.13 10.52 -41.66
CA GLY A 867 26.71 10.68 -42.01
C GLY A 867 25.89 9.39 -42.09
N VAL A 868 26.52 8.21 -42.11
CA VAL A 868 25.84 6.91 -42.20
C VAL A 868 25.61 6.33 -40.79
N PRO A 869 24.39 5.85 -40.45
CA PRO A 869 24.15 5.16 -39.18
C PRO A 869 25.05 3.92 -38.98
N ALA A 870 25.79 3.89 -37.88
CA ALA A 870 26.83 2.90 -37.60
C ALA A 870 26.64 2.16 -36.26
N ALA A 871 25.96 2.77 -35.28
CA ALA A 871 25.55 2.13 -34.04
C ALA A 871 24.38 2.87 -33.37
N LEU A 872 23.66 2.15 -32.52
CA LEU A 872 22.84 2.70 -31.44
C LEU A 872 23.66 2.66 -30.16
N PHE A 873 23.77 3.79 -29.48
CA PHE A 873 24.50 3.94 -28.22
C PHE A 873 23.57 4.52 -27.16
N GLN A 874 23.50 3.91 -25.98
CA GLN A 874 22.72 4.40 -24.84
C GLN A 874 23.63 4.67 -23.64
N THR A 875 23.26 5.67 -22.86
CA THR A 875 23.88 6.00 -21.57
C THR A 875 22.82 6.07 -20.48
N TYR A 876 23.15 5.62 -19.27
CA TYR A 876 22.25 5.67 -18.11
C TYR A 876 23.01 5.89 -16.80
N GLU A 877 22.35 6.45 -15.79
CA GLU A 877 22.85 6.45 -14.40
C GLU A 877 22.49 5.10 -13.73
N PRO A 878 23.46 4.29 -13.26
CA PRO A 878 23.14 2.95 -12.74
C PRO A 878 22.24 2.95 -11.49
N ASP A 879 22.26 3.99 -10.66
CA ASP A 879 21.32 4.15 -9.55
C ASP A 879 19.85 4.33 -10.00
N ALA A 880 19.61 4.54 -11.29
CA ALA A 880 18.28 4.70 -11.91
C ALA A 880 17.90 3.58 -12.91
N ASP A 881 18.81 2.63 -13.23
CA ASP A 881 18.57 1.49 -14.13
C ASP A 881 18.51 0.16 -13.34
N PRO A 882 17.68 -0.83 -13.74
CA PRO A 882 17.62 -2.15 -13.11
C PRO A 882 18.96 -2.89 -12.91
N VAL A 883 20.02 -2.56 -13.67
CA VAL A 883 21.35 -3.12 -13.47
C VAL A 883 21.97 -2.70 -12.13
N GLY A 884 21.65 -1.51 -11.62
CA GLY A 884 22.09 -1.04 -10.29
C GLY A 884 21.42 -1.78 -9.14
N GLU A 885 20.34 -2.54 -9.40
CA GLU A 885 19.80 -3.48 -8.42
C GLU A 885 20.67 -4.73 -8.25
N CYS A 886 21.57 -5.00 -9.19
CA CYS A 886 22.32 -6.24 -9.32
C CYS A 886 23.77 -6.18 -8.80
N TYR A 887 24.29 -5.00 -8.42
CA TYR A 887 25.62 -4.84 -7.82
C TYR A 887 25.72 -3.59 -6.94
N ASP A 888 26.78 -3.48 -6.12
CA ASP A 888 27.06 -2.27 -5.33
C ASP A 888 27.54 -1.12 -6.24
N VAL A 889 26.60 -0.26 -6.66
CA VAL A 889 26.85 0.99 -7.38
C VAL A 889 27.77 1.90 -6.56
N ARG A 890 28.68 2.62 -7.24
CA ARG A 890 29.59 3.59 -6.61
C ARG A 890 29.34 5.00 -7.16
N PRO A 891 29.53 6.06 -6.35
CA PRO A 891 29.47 7.43 -6.85
C PRO A 891 30.42 7.65 -8.03
N GLY A 892 29.88 8.18 -9.13
CA GLY A 892 30.61 8.35 -10.39
C GLY A 892 30.63 7.10 -11.29
N ASP A 893 29.89 6.04 -10.95
CA ASP A 893 29.52 5.00 -11.92
C ASP A 893 28.60 5.59 -13.01
N PHE A 894 28.81 5.20 -14.27
CA PHE A 894 27.97 5.61 -15.38
C PHE A 894 27.80 4.47 -16.39
N GLY A 895 26.56 4.14 -16.73
CA GLY A 895 26.20 2.97 -17.51
C GLY A 895 26.17 3.22 -19.01
N VAL A 896 26.50 2.19 -19.81
CA VAL A 896 26.42 2.24 -21.28
C VAL A 896 25.89 0.95 -21.90
N HIS A 897 25.06 1.07 -22.94
CA HIS A 897 24.76 -0.02 -23.87
C HIS A 897 25.20 0.36 -25.29
N LEU A 898 25.59 -0.65 -26.09
CA LEU A 898 26.05 -0.45 -27.46
C LEU A 898 25.60 -1.57 -28.39
N LEU A 899 24.81 -1.22 -29.41
CA LEU A 899 24.43 -2.09 -30.53
C LEU A 899 25.03 -1.55 -31.83
N ILE A 900 25.92 -2.31 -32.46
CA ILE A 900 26.49 -1.95 -33.77
C ILE A 900 25.46 -2.22 -34.87
N ALA A 901 25.45 -1.41 -35.93
CA ALA A 901 24.62 -1.62 -37.12
C ALA A 901 24.90 -2.97 -37.83
N PRO A 902 24.00 -3.44 -38.72
CA PRO A 902 24.28 -4.55 -39.63
C PRO A 902 25.51 -4.27 -40.51
N ALA A 903 26.20 -5.34 -40.93
CA ALA A 903 27.36 -5.23 -41.82
C ALA A 903 26.94 -5.42 -43.28
N GLU A 904 26.56 -4.32 -43.94
CA GLU A 904 26.22 -4.31 -45.37
C GLU A 904 27.37 -3.79 -46.24
N GLY A 905 27.62 -4.47 -47.38
CA GLY A 905 28.52 -4.01 -48.44
C GLY A 905 30.03 -4.36 -48.29
N GLU A 906 30.77 -4.17 -49.38
CA GLU A 906 32.22 -4.44 -49.47
C GLU A 906 33.05 -3.39 -48.70
N GLY A 907 33.14 -3.54 -47.37
CA GLY A 907 33.78 -2.51 -46.54
C GLY A 907 34.12 -2.91 -45.10
N ALA A 908 34.55 -4.15 -44.85
CA ALA A 908 34.86 -4.64 -43.50
C ALA A 908 36.11 -3.95 -42.87
N VAL A 909 35.94 -2.74 -42.33
CA VAL A 909 37.02 -1.96 -41.71
C VAL A 909 37.54 -2.67 -40.45
N ARG A 910 38.80 -3.12 -40.50
CA ARG A 910 39.51 -3.69 -39.35
C ARG A 910 39.57 -2.64 -38.23
N GLY A 911 39.05 -2.99 -37.05
CA GLY A 911 38.98 -2.10 -35.88
C GLY A 911 37.69 -1.28 -35.76
N HIS A 912 36.67 -1.48 -36.61
CA HIS A 912 35.45 -0.65 -36.62
C HIS A 912 34.77 -0.49 -35.24
N THR A 913 34.52 -1.59 -34.52
CA THR A 913 33.91 -1.54 -33.18
C THR A 913 34.82 -0.88 -32.13
N GLU A 914 36.13 -0.94 -32.33
CA GLU A 914 37.17 -0.44 -31.42
C GLU A 914 37.29 1.09 -31.54
N ALA A 915 37.30 1.60 -32.78
CA ALA A 915 37.25 3.03 -33.10
C ALA A 915 35.94 3.71 -32.62
N LEU A 916 34.79 3.04 -32.79
CA LEU A 916 33.52 3.52 -32.22
C LEU A 916 33.55 3.53 -30.69
N LEU A 917 34.00 2.45 -30.05
CA LEU A 917 34.09 2.35 -28.59
C LEU A 917 35.02 3.43 -27.99
N ALA A 918 36.14 3.74 -28.65
CA ALA A 918 37.02 4.84 -28.25
C ALA A 918 36.33 6.21 -28.31
N ALA A 919 35.51 6.48 -29.33
CA ALA A 919 34.74 7.72 -29.42
C ALA A 919 33.66 7.82 -28.32
N PHE A 920 33.01 6.72 -27.97
CA PHE A 920 32.01 6.69 -26.89
C PHE A 920 32.64 6.81 -25.50
N ILE A 921 33.79 6.17 -25.26
CA ILE A 921 34.57 6.33 -24.02
C ILE A 921 35.04 7.79 -23.87
N GLY A 922 35.48 8.42 -24.96
CA GLY A 922 35.84 9.85 -25.00
C GLY A 922 34.67 10.78 -24.69
N PHE A 923 33.49 10.53 -25.27
CA PHE A 923 32.26 11.25 -24.93
C PHE A 923 31.88 11.10 -23.46
N VAL A 924 31.87 9.87 -22.93
CA VAL A 924 31.43 9.61 -21.55
C VAL A 924 32.38 10.26 -20.55
N PHE A 925 33.70 10.06 -20.66
CA PHE A 925 34.67 10.68 -19.74
C PHE A 925 34.94 12.17 -20.02
N GLY A 926 34.33 12.77 -21.04
CA GLY A 926 34.32 14.23 -21.22
C GLY A 926 33.74 14.97 -20.01
N ASP A 927 32.79 14.35 -19.31
CA ASP A 927 32.29 14.79 -18.00
C ASP A 927 33.29 14.40 -16.89
N PRO A 928 33.80 15.34 -16.07
CA PRO A 928 34.72 15.05 -14.96
C PRO A 928 34.09 14.29 -13.79
N ALA A 929 32.76 14.33 -13.61
CA ALA A 929 32.07 13.66 -12.51
C ALA A 929 31.99 12.13 -12.69
N ARG A 930 32.17 11.65 -13.93
CA ARG A 930 32.12 10.21 -14.26
C ARG A 930 33.49 9.57 -14.04
N LEU A 931 33.53 8.60 -13.12
CA LEU A 931 34.75 7.97 -12.61
C LEU A 931 34.90 6.52 -13.05
N ARG A 932 33.81 5.81 -13.37
CA ARG A 932 33.82 4.42 -13.82
C ARG A 932 32.67 4.14 -14.79
N VAL A 933 32.99 3.65 -15.98
CA VAL A 933 31.99 3.15 -16.93
C VAL A 933 31.59 1.73 -16.56
N VAL A 934 30.29 1.44 -16.66
CA VAL A 934 29.65 0.16 -16.33
C VAL A 934 28.92 -0.35 -17.58
N ALA A 935 29.03 -1.64 -17.87
CA ALA A 935 28.30 -2.29 -18.96
C ALA A 935 28.12 -3.78 -18.69
N GLU A 936 27.01 -4.36 -19.16
CA GLU A 936 26.62 -5.75 -18.90
C GLU A 936 26.35 -6.55 -20.20
N PRO A 937 27.40 -6.97 -20.93
CA PRO A 937 27.28 -7.93 -22.03
C PRO A 937 26.65 -9.26 -21.57
N ASP A 938 25.94 -9.93 -22.48
CA ASP A 938 25.51 -11.33 -22.29
C ASP A 938 26.73 -12.21 -21.95
N ALA A 939 26.65 -12.97 -20.84
CA ALA A 939 27.75 -13.77 -20.33
C ALA A 939 28.25 -14.84 -21.32
N ARG A 940 27.40 -15.24 -22.29
CA ARG A 940 27.71 -16.22 -23.35
C ARG A 940 28.41 -15.57 -24.56
N ASN A 941 28.51 -14.25 -24.62
CA ASN A 941 29.11 -13.51 -25.74
C ASN A 941 30.62 -13.33 -25.55
N GLU A 942 31.37 -14.44 -25.61
CA GLU A 942 32.84 -14.47 -25.47
C GLU A 942 33.55 -13.42 -26.33
N LYS A 943 33.05 -13.18 -27.55
CA LYS A 943 33.62 -12.21 -28.50
C LYS A 943 33.44 -10.76 -28.05
N ALA A 944 32.36 -10.45 -27.33
CA ALA A 944 32.16 -9.14 -26.70
C ALA A 944 33.05 -9.00 -25.45
N LEU A 945 33.05 -10.00 -24.56
CA LEU A 945 33.87 -10.03 -23.35
C LEU A 945 35.36 -9.87 -23.68
N ALA A 946 35.88 -10.65 -24.62
CA ALA A 946 37.26 -10.57 -25.09
C ALA A 946 37.57 -9.29 -25.91
N ARG A 947 36.56 -8.47 -26.27
CA ARG A 947 36.78 -7.11 -26.80
C ARG A 947 36.84 -6.09 -25.67
N MET A 948 35.95 -6.19 -24.68
CA MET A 948 35.90 -5.27 -23.54
C MET A 948 37.16 -5.37 -22.67
N VAL A 949 37.68 -6.57 -22.41
CA VAL A 949 38.96 -6.76 -21.71
C VAL A 949 40.13 -6.11 -22.47
N ARG A 950 40.14 -6.17 -23.81
CA ARG A 950 41.14 -5.47 -24.63
C ARG A 950 40.97 -3.94 -24.64
N ALA A 951 39.76 -3.45 -24.39
CA ALA A 951 39.45 -2.03 -24.19
C ALA A 951 39.62 -1.57 -22.73
N GLY A 952 40.27 -2.38 -21.87
CA GLY A 952 40.60 -2.02 -20.49
C GLY A 952 39.53 -2.29 -19.43
N PHE A 953 38.43 -2.97 -19.78
CA PHE A 953 37.39 -3.32 -18.81
C PHE A 953 37.81 -4.52 -17.94
N GLU A 954 37.66 -4.39 -16.62
CA GLU A 954 37.73 -5.49 -15.66
C GLU A 954 36.37 -6.21 -15.58
N LEU A 955 36.36 -7.54 -15.66
CA LEU A 955 35.12 -8.32 -15.58
C LEU A 955 34.69 -8.55 -14.12
N GLY A 956 33.43 -8.24 -13.82
CA GLY A 956 32.78 -8.36 -12.53
C GLY A 956 31.99 -9.67 -12.35
N PRO A 957 31.00 -9.70 -11.44
CA PRO A 957 30.13 -10.86 -11.23
C PRO A 957 29.14 -11.07 -12.39
N GLU A 958 28.49 -12.23 -12.40
CA GLU A 958 27.33 -12.50 -13.26
C GLU A 958 26.05 -12.08 -12.56
N ILE A 959 25.11 -11.59 -13.35
CA ILE A 959 23.81 -11.08 -12.92
C ILE A 959 22.72 -11.67 -13.83
N VAL A 960 21.52 -11.85 -13.29
CA VAL A 960 20.37 -12.39 -14.03
C VAL A 960 19.39 -11.26 -14.27
N LYS A 961 19.25 -10.83 -15.53
CA LYS A 961 18.20 -9.90 -15.99
C LYS A 961 17.12 -10.70 -16.74
N PRO A 962 15.88 -10.20 -16.87
CA PRO A 962 14.80 -10.91 -17.56
C PRO A 962 15.13 -11.34 -19.00
N GLU A 963 15.97 -10.56 -19.70
CA GLU A 963 16.36 -10.77 -21.10
C GLU A 963 17.66 -11.58 -21.28
N LYS A 964 18.54 -11.65 -20.26
CA LYS A 964 19.87 -12.28 -20.35
C LYS A 964 20.49 -12.59 -18.98
N THR A 965 21.29 -13.64 -18.91
CA THR A 965 22.40 -13.68 -17.95
C THR A 965 23.50 -12.77 -18.47
N ALA A 966 23.82 -11.71 -17.74
CA ALA A 966 24.88 -10.77 -18.10
C ALA A 966 26.10 -10.94 -17.21
N ARG A 967 27.26 -10.59 -17.74
CA ARG A 967 28.53 -10.48 -17.00
C ARG A 967 28.87 -9.01 -16.90
N LEU A 968 28.90 -8.46 -15.68
CA LEU A 968 29.28 -7.06 -15.49
C LEU A 968 30.72 -6.80 -15.94
N ALA A 969 30.98 -5.60 -16.42
CA ALA A 969 32.28 -5.14 -16.85
C ALA A 969 32.47 -3.67 -16.48
N PHE A 970 33.65 -3.32 -15.95
CA PHE A 970 33.95 -2.02 -15.38
C PHE A 970 35.21 -1.40 -16.00
N LEU A 971 35.14 -0.16 -16.48
CA LEU A 971 36.30 0.60 -16.96
C LEU A 971 36.45 1.86 -16.11
N THR A 972 37.53 1.98 -15.32
CA THR A 972 37.79 3.21 -14.55
C THR A 972 38.34 4.32 -15.44
N ARG A 973 38.10 5.58 -15.06
CA ARG A 973 38.67 6.76 -15.71
C ARG A 973 40.20 6.68 -15.80
N GLU A 974 40.85 6.17 -14.75
CA GLU A 974 42.29 5.94 -14.71
C GLU A 974 42.76 4.83 -15.67
N ALA A 975 41.97 3.77 -15.88
CA ALA A 975 42.27 2.75 -16.90
C ALA A 975 42.11 3.32 -18.32
N ALA A 976 41.05 4.08 -18.58
CA ALA A 976 40.83 4.73 -19.87
C ALA A 976 41.93 5.75 -20.23
N LEU A 977 42.33 6.60 -19.27
CA LEU A 977 43.42 7.58 -19.42
C LEU A 977 44.83 6.96 -19.48
N ARG A 978 44.96 5.62 -19.40
CA ARG A 978 46.20 4.88 -19.66
C ARG A 978 46.18 4.14 -21.02
N LEU A 979 45.08 4.24 -21.75
CA LEU A 979 44.86 3.60 -23.07
C LEU A 979 44.62 4.62 -24.20
N ALA A 980 44.37 5.89 -23.85
CA ALA A 980 44.29 7.04 -24.75
C ALA A 980 45.61 7.84 -24.75
#